data_AF-A0A3D1XZP9-F1
#
_entry.id   AF-A0A3D1XZP9-F1
#
_cell.length_a   1.000
_cell.length_b   1.000
_cell.length_c   1.000
_cell.angle_alpha   90.00
_cell.angle_beta   90.00
_cell.angle_gamma   90.00
#
_symmetry.space_group_name_H-M   'P 1'
#
loop_
_entity.id
_entity.type
_entity.pdbx_description
1 polymer ?
#
loop_
_entity_poly.entity_id
_entity_poly.type
_entity_poly.pdbx_seq_one_letter_code
_entity_poly.pdbx_strand_id
1 'polypeptide(L)'
;MKKRNPKDYTIHMIANAHLDPIWLWCLPEGLGEAVATCRMAVKLLEEYPDYIFTRGEALIYEWIEQVAPELFEKIRHFVKIGRWHIVNGFVVQPDCNLPCGESFVRQALYGKRYFKEKFGVDVKIGYCVDAFGHNAGLPQIYKKSGYSAYLFFRPAKNELKLPGNIFSWEGVDGSRILAIRPDGSYQTEEDNLEDAIFNAEKQIPEHCRHGLCFIGVGNHGGGATREILEIIKKLKHKKGMPTLRFSNLEEFIKEYLKSKPDIPVYQGELEHHAQGCYSTVFKVKKLNRSTEHLLLTAEKFAVVEETISSQNPKRKVPRNYLKQAWENLLLNQFHDVLPGTSISEAYADVFDIFGASRHSANKILWISLQKLAEKIDTQGEGTPVVIFNPHSWQIKAPVDIEWMLGYRPKKEKYDKISVIDDTGKKLISQLQQSSSITGWQWRKRICFVANIPAFGYRVFKLLASPGDFLVKDSKQYSVKIGKKYIENKFLKLTWGKHDCFTSLFDKKNNMELFSGSTAEFIVIKDESDTWGHGKLEFRDEIGRFRMKKIEILERGPVQAVVRGKGGWNKSKVEMDWILYNSLFYVDLRVTVDWREKHKILKLSFPLNACGITTAEIPYGAIERSPSGTEEPMNQWIDVTGDWQDKKGKKTRYGLAIADDSLYGYDIKNNEVRVTILRSPLYAMDQSGNKDKTVRPKYMNQGIHSFKCRLIPHSGSWQKAQLINFAYELNQPPIPFVTYSHQGPWTKKSSWISIKPNNLLLTSMKMAEDSDNIILRLFESTGVRTLAKVNLPVWAMEIRTFWQPFEIKSISINIQRKQWSEVDLMEKGT
;
A
#
# COMPACT_ATOMS: atom_id res chain seq x y z
N MET A 1 -15.71 49.50 -8.01
CA MET A 1 -14.56 48.61 -8.24
C MET A 1 -13.64 49.26 -9.28
N LYS A 2 -12.37 49.54 -8.96
CA LYS A 2 -11.41 50.06 -9.95
C LYS A 2 -11.26 49.02 -11.08
N LYS A 3 -11.41 49.43 -12.35
CA LYS A 3 -11.15 48.54 -13.50
C LYS A 3 -9.70 48.05 -13.40
N ARG A 4 -9.50 46.74 -13.27
CA ARG A 4 -8.18 46.09 -13.33
C ARG A 4 -7.58 46.37 -14.72
N ASN A 5 -6.36 46.90 -14.78
CA ASN A 5 -5.62 46.99 -16.04
C ASN A 5 -4.97 45.62 -16.30
N PRO A 6 -5.32 44.89 -17.36
CA PRO A 6 -4.80 43.54 -17.60
C PRO A 6 -3.27 43.48 -17.66
N LYS A 7 -2.62 44.55 -18.13
CA LYS A 7 -1.15 44.63 -18.22
C LYS A 7 -0.44 44.67 -16.86
N ASP A 8 -1.16 44.90 -15.77
CA ASP A 8 -0.61 44.83 -14.41
C ASP A 8 -0.45 43.38 -13.94
N TYR A 9 -0.96 42.39 -14.69
CA TYR A 9 -0.93 40.96 -14.34
C TYR A 9 -0.05 40.17 -15.29
N THR A 10 0.60 39.13 -14.76
CA THR A 10 1.41 38.16 -15.52
C THR A 10 0.80 36.77 -15.43
N ILE A 11 0.49 36.17 -16.58
CA ILE A 11 0.12 34.75 -16.69
C ILE A 11 1.36 33.96 -17.07
N HIS A 12 1.75 33.06 -16.16
CA HIS A 12 2.82 32.10 -16.36
C HIS A 12 2.29 30.94 -17.18
N MET A 13 2.70 30.89 -18.44
CA MET A 13 2.37 29.81 -19.38
C MET A 13 3.30 28.63 -19.09
N ILE A 14 2.76 27.56 -18.50
CA ILE A 14 3.49 26.36 -18.13
C ILE A 14 3.28 25.29 -19.20
N ALA A 15 4.23 25.17 -20.11
CA ALA A 15 4.19 24.09 -21.09
C ALA A 15 4.60 22.78 -20.44
N ASN A 16 3.70 21.80 -20.48
CA ASN A 16 3.90 20.48 -19.90
C ASN A 16 3.45 19.40 -20.88
N ALA A 17 3.82 18.16 -20.60
CA ALA A 17 3.28 17.00 -21.30
C ALA A 17 3.09 15.83 -20.33
N HIS A 18 1.90 15.76 -19.75
CA HIS A 18 1.45 14.57 -19.03
C HIS A 18 1.43 13.37 -19.98
N LEU A 19 1.95 12.23 -19.52
CA LEU A 19 2.07 11.02 -20.32
C LEU A 19 1.86 9.82 -19.43
N ASP A 20 0.90 8.98 -19.82
CA ASP A 20 0.63 7.72 -19.14
C ASP A 20 1.50 6.61 -19.73
N PRO A 21 2.41 5.99 -18.96
CA PRO A 21 3.24 4.89 -19.48
C PRO A 21 2.39 3.71 -19.93
N ILE A 22 1.24 3.50 -19.27
CA ILE A 22 0.26 2.46 -19.52
C ILE A 22 -1.12 3.04 -19.18
N TRP A 23 -2.05 3.03 -20.15
CA TRP A 23 -3.44 3.40 -19.91
C TRP A 23 -4.39 2.74 -20.94
N LEU A 24 -4.77 3.47 -21.99
CA LEU A 24 -5.55 2.93 -23.13
C LEU A 24 -4.67 2.18 -24.13
N TRP A 25 -3.39 2.07 -23.83
CA TRP A 25 -2.33 1.43 -24.59
C TRP A 25 -1.45 0.61 -23.66
N CYS A 26 -0.68 -0.31 -24.26
CA CYS A 26 0.31 -1.11 -23.55
C CYS A 26 1.65 -0.36 -23.43
N LEU A 27 2.56 -0.91 -22.62
CA LEU A 27 3.83 -0.27 -22.31
C LEU A 27 4.69 0.13 -23.54
N PRO A 28 4.77 -0.68 -24.63
CA PRO A 28 5.60 -0.32 -25.78
C PRO A 28 5.18 0.98 -26.46
N GLU A 29 3.88 1.27 -26.52
CA GLU A 29 3.35 2.49 -27.11
C GLU A 29 3.66 3.70 -26.22
N GLY A 30 3.47 3.58 -24.90
CA GLY A 30 3.86 4.62 -23.94
C GLY A 30 5.35 4.97 -24.00
N LEU A 31 6.22 3.99 -24.22
CA LEU A 31 7.66 4.22 -24.45
C LEU A 31 7.91 4.97 -25.77
N GLY A 32 7.26 4.55 -26.86
CA GLY A 32 7.37 5.22 -28.16
C GLY A 32 6.92 6.68 -28.07
N GLU A 33 5.81 6.93 -27.39
CA GLU A 33 5.24 8.26 -27.20
C GLU A 33 6.11 9.14 -26.31
N ALA A 34 6.75 8.56 -25.29
CA ALA A 34 7.72 9.27 -24.47
C ALA A 34 8.87 9.85 -25.31
N VAL A 35 9.39 9.04 -26.25
CA VAL A 35 10.42 9.47 -27.21
C VAL A 35 9.89 10.56 -28.14
N ALA A 36 8.72 10.35 -28.75
CA ALA A 36 8.11 11.29 -29.68
C ALA A 36 7.87 12.66 -29.03
N THR A 37 7.25 12.67 -27.85
CA THR A 37 6.97 13.87 -27.06
C THR A 37 8.26 14.62 -26.71
N CYS A 38 9.29 13.92 -26.23
CA CYS A 38 10.57 14.54 -25.89
C CYS A 38 11.29 15.13 -27.12
N ARG A 39 11.26 14.46 -28.27
CA ARG A 39 11.83 15.00 -29.53
C ARG A 39 11.11 16.28 -29.95
N MET A 40 9.78 16.29 -29.88
CA MET A 40 9.01 17.47 -30.25
C MET A 40 9.28 18.65 -29.30
N ALA A 41 9.32 18.40 -27.99
CA ALA A 41 9.64 19.43 -27.00
C ALA A 41 11.02 20.06 -27.25
N VAL A 42 12.04 19.23 -27.53
CA VAL A 42 13.39 19.70 -27.90
C VAL A 42 13.37 20.53 -29.18
N LYS A 43 12.66 20.08 -30.22
CA LYS A 43 12.52 20.84 -31.47
C LYS A 43 11.90 22.22 -31.25
N LEU A 44 10.86 22.31 -30.42
CA LEU A 44 10.24 23.59 -30.09
C LEU A 44 11.17 24.49 -29.25
N LEU A 45 12.00 23.91 -28.38
CA LEU A 45 13.02 24.66 -27.65
C LEU A 45 14.10 25.24 -28.57
N GLU A 46 14.47 24.52 -29.63
CA GLU A 46 15.38 24.98 -30.69
C GLU A 46 14.74 26.10 -31.54
N GLU A 47 13.45 25.99 -31.88
CA GLU A 47 12.74 26.93 -32.75
C GLU A 47 12.27 28.22 -32.04
N TYR A 48 11.94 28.16 -30.76
CA TYR A 48 11.31 29.27 -30.01
C TYR A 48 12.17 29.69 -28.82
N PRO A 49 12.99 30.76 -28.88
CA PRO A 49 13.96 31.12 -27.84
C PRO A 49 13.37 31.37 -26.43
N ASP A 50 12.14 31.87 -26.35
CA ASP A 50 11.47 32.17 -25.08
C ASP A 50 10.76 30.96 -24.46
N TYR A 51 10.64 29.84 -25.20
CA TYR A 51 9.86 28.68 -24.75
C TYR A 51 10.56 27.95 -23.60
N ILE A 52 9.78 27.51 -22.61
CA ILE A 52 10.22 26.71 -21.47
C ILE A 52 9.29 25.50 -21.36
N PHE A 53 9.86 24.31 -21.22
CA PHE A 53 9.13 23.05 -21.09
C PHE A 53 9.30 22.44 -19.70
N THR A 54 8.26 21.78 -19.18
CA THR A 54 8.23 21.18 -17.83
C THR A 54 7.82 19.70 -17.88
N ARG A 55 8.57 18.81 -17.20
CA ARG A 55 8.27 17.36 -17.06
C ARG A 55 8.98 16.74 -15.84
N GLY A 56 8.52 15.62 -15.28
CA GLY A 56 9.03 15.18 -13.98
C GLY A 56 9.20 13.69 -13.65
N GLU A 57 8.73 12.77 -14.47
CA GLU A 57 8.73 11.33 -14.18
C GLU A 57 10.09 10.70 -14.54
N ALA A 58 10.87 10.25 -13.56
CA ALA A 58 12.23 9.76 -13.82
C ALA A 58 12.28 8.59 -14.81
N LEU A 59 11.28 7.70 -14.79
CA LEU A 59 11.14 6.58 -15.73
C LEU A 59 11.24 7.03 -17.19
N ILE A 60 10.59 8.15 -17.53
CA ILE A 60 10.55 8.65 -18.91
C ILE A 60 11.94 9.05 -19.36
N TYR A 61 12.69 9.76 -18.51
CA TYR A 61 14.06 10.14 -18.81
C TYR A 61 14.99 8.93 -18.89
N GLU A 62 14.78 7.91 -18.06
CA GLU A 62 15.53 6.65 -18.11
C GLU A 62 15.30 5.95 -19.45
N TRP A 63 14.05 5.89 -19.94
CA TRP A 63 13.78 5.37 -21.28
C TRP A 63 14.48 6.16 -22.36
N ILE A 64 14.43 7.50 -22.32
CA ILE A 64 15.14 8.33 -23.30
C ILE A 64 16.64 8.07 -23.27
N GLU A 65 17.25 7.97 -22.08
CA GLU A 65 18.67 7.64 -21.92
C GLU A 65 19.02 6.31 -22.61
N GLN A 66 18.18 5.29 -22.43
CA GLN A 66 18.41 3.95 -22.98
C GLN A 66 18.18 3.86 -24.49
N VAL A 67 17.15 4.52 -25.03
CA VAL A 67 16.70 4.32 -26.43
C VAL A 67 17.08 5.45 -27.38
N ALA A 68 17.36 6.65 -26.85
CA ALA A 68 17.66 7.84 -27.65
C ALA A 68 18.72 8.74 -26.96
N PRO A 69 19.96 8.26 -26.77
CA PRO A 69 21.00 8.97 -26.02
C PRO A 69 21.34 10.36 -26.57
N GLU A 70 21.29 10.56 -27.88
CA GLU A 70 21.49 11.91 -28.47
C GLU A 70 20.40 12.90 -28.05
N LEU A 71 19.14 12.44 -27.98
CA LEU A 71 18.03 13.24 -27.48
C LEU A 71 18.21 13.55 -25.99
N PHE A 72 18.69 12.57 -25.21
CA PHE A 72 19.00 12.75 -23.81
C PHE A 72 20.04 13.86 -23.56
N GLU A 73 21.10 13.93 -24.37
CA GLU A 73 22.09 15.01 -24.29
C GLU A 73 21.50 16.37 -24.64
N LYS A 74 20.60 16.44 -25.62
CA LYS A 74 19.86 17.69 -25.91
C LYS A 74 18.99 18.12 -24.73
N ILE A 75 18.27 17.18 -24.10
CA ILE A 75 17.50 17.46 -22.88
C ILE A 75 18.44 17.97 -21.79
N ARG A 76 19.58 17.31 -21.55
CA ARG A 76 20.58 17.75 -20.57
C ARG A 76 21.08 19.18 -20.85
N HIS A 77 21.31 19.53 -22.12
CA HIS A 77 21.65 20.89 -22.51
C HIS A 77 20.56 21.89 -22.12
N PHE A 78 19.29 21.62 -22.49
CA PHE A 78 18.17 22.51 -22.17
C PHE A 78 17.87 22.62 -20.68
N VAL A 79 18.13 21.56 -19.90
CA VAL A 79 18.09 21.61 -18.43
C VAL A 79 19.17 22.54 -17.90
N LYS A 80 20.41 22.41 -18.39
CA LYS A 80 21.55 23.24 -17.96
C LYS A 80 21.33 24.74 -18.21
N ILE A 81 20.70 25.10 -19.32
CA ILE A 81 20.38 26.50 -19.64
C ILE A 81 19.02 26.97 -19.08
N GLY A 82 18.33 26.13 -18.29
CA GLY A 82 17.10 26.52 -17.57
C GLY A 82 15.83 26.60 -18.42
N ARG A 83 15.82 26.02 -19.62
CA ARG A 83 14.66 26.02 -20.54
C ARG A 83 13.90 24.68 -20.57
N TRP A 84 14.46 23.65 -19.96
CA TRP A 84 13.77 22.42 -19.60
C TRP A 84 13.75 22.28 -18.08
N HIS A 85 12.58 22.37 -17.47
CA HIS A 85 12.40 22.33 -16.03
C HIS A 85 11.95 20.96 -15.55
N ILE A 86 12.62 20.42 -14.54
CA ILE A 86 12.30 19.13 -13.95
C ILE A 86 11.41 19.34 -12.72
N VAL A 87 10.25 18.69 -12.68
CA VAL A 87 9.31 18.70 -11.53
C VAL A 87 9.06 17.26 -11.07
N ASN A 88 8.07 17.02 -10.18
CA ASN A 88 7.72 15.72 -9.60
C ASN A 88 8.84 15.09 -8.75
N GLY A 89 9.90 14.57 -9.38
CA GLY A 89 11.01 13.91 -8.69
C GLY A 89 10.69 12.51 -8.19
N PHE A 90 9.51 11.96 -8.52
CA PHE A 90 9.19 10.55 -8.32
C PHE A 90 9.57 9.70 -9.54
N VAL A 91 9.60 8.37 -9.39
CA VAL A 91 9.84 7.45 -10.52
C VAL A 91 8.74 7.60 -11.57
N VAL A 92 7.49 7.68 -11.11
CA VAL A 92 6.29 7.95 -11.93
C VAL A 92 5.35 8.96 -11.23
N GLN A 93 4.18 9.27 -11.79
CA GLN A 93 3.07 9.88 -11.05
C GLN A 93 2.18 8.76 -10.48
N PRO A 94 2.37 8.32 -9.21
CA PRO A 94 1.65 7.19 -8.67
C PRO A 94 0.22 7.55 -8.30
N ASP A 95 -0.61 6.53 -8.10
CA ASP A 95 -1.79 6.66 -7.25
C ASP A 95 -1.37 7.16 -5.85
N CYS A 96 -2.14 8.09 -5.29
CA CYS A 96 -1.77 8.77 -4.05
C CYS A 96 -2.56 8.28 -2.82
N ASN A 97 -3.21 7.10 -2.89
CA ASN A 97 -3.99 6.53 -1.80
C ASN A 97 -3.58 5.10 -1.43
N LEU A 98 -3.40 4.23 -2.43
CA LEU A 98 -3.25 2.80 -2.26
C LEU A 98 -1.82 2.34 -1.91
N PRO A 99 -0.72 2.93 -2.45
CA PRO A 99 0.63 2.51 -2.08
C PRO A 99 0.91 2.66 -0.58
N CYS A 100 1.72 1.78 -0.01
CA CYS A 100 2.15 1.95 1.38
C CYS A 100 3.09 3.16 1.53
N GLY A 101 3.26 3.66 2.76
CA GLY A 101 4.10 4.85 3.03
C GLY A 101 5.54 4.72 2.52
N GLU A 102 6.14 3.52 2.61
CA GLU A 102 7.50 3.31 2.12
C GLU A 102 7.60 3.35 0.60
N SER A 103 6.55 2.96 -0.13
CA SER A 103 6.53 3.09 -1.59
C SER A 103 6.67 4.54 -2.03
N PHE A 104 5.98 5.50 -1.38
CA PHE A 104 6.13 6.94 -1.67
C PHE A 104 7.54 7.45 -1.34
N VAL A 105 8.16 6.94 -0.28
CA VAL A 105 9.57 7.24 0.01
C VAL A 105 10.47 6.74 -1.12
N ARG A 106 10.24 5.52 -1.64
CA ARG A 106 11.04 4.95 -2.73
C ARG A 106 10.80 5.67 -4.07
N GLN A 107 9.57 6.11 -4.34
CA GLN A 107 9.26 7.01 -5.46
C GLN A 107 10.18 8.23 -5.43
N ALA A 108 10.21 8.94 -4.30
CA ALA A 108 11.06 10.12 -4.11
C ALA A 108 12.56 9.80 -4.16
N LEU A 109 12.99 8.78 -3.42
CA LEU A 109 14.40 8.43 -3.28
C LEU A 109 15.02 8.10 -4.64
N TYR A 110 14.39 7.21 -5.42
CA TYR A 110 14.95 6.81 -6.71
C TYR A 110 14.78 7.88 -7.78
N GLY A 111 13.62 8.54 -7.86
CA GLY A 111 13.40 9.61 -8.84
C GLY A 111 14.32 10.81 -8.62
N LYS A 112 14.43 11.33 -7.40
CA LYS A 112 15.30 12.48 -7.11
C LYS A 112 16.78 12.16 -7.27
N ARG A 113 17.20 10.95 -6.87
CA ARG A 113 18.60 10.52 -7.08
C ARG A 113 18.94 10.43 -8.56
N TYR A 114 18.05 9.87 -9.38
CA TYR A 114 18.22 9.83 -10.83
C TYR A 114 18.42 11.24 -11.40
N PHE A 115 17.56 12.20 -11.07
CA PHE A 115 17.72 13.57 -11.55
C PHE A 115 18.98 14.28 -11.04
N LYS A 116 19.36 14.01 -9.79
CA LYS A 116 20.58 14.56 -9.22
C LYS A 116 21.82 14.02 -9.92
N GLU A 117 21.87 12.73 -10.20
CA GLU A 117 22.97 12.07 -10.91
C GLU A 117 23.09 12.54 -12.35
N LYS A 118 21.99 12.51 -13.11
CA LYS A 118 22.02 12.72 -14.56
C LYS A 118 22.01 14.19 -14.99
N PHE A 119 21.45 15.07 -14.16
CA PHE A 119 21.24 16.49 -14.49
C PHE A 119 21.78 17.46 -13.43
N GLY A 120 22.23 16.98 -12.26
CA GLY A 120 22.66 17.84 -11.16
C GLY A 120 21.52 18.53 -10.40
N VAL A 121 20.27 18.24 -10.76
CA VAL A 121 19.06 18.92 -10.26
C VAL A 121 18.56 18.27 -8.96
N ASP A 122 18.29 19.09 -7.94
CA ASP A 122 17.53 18.67 -6.75
C ASP A 122 16.10 19.17 -6.86
N VAL A 123 15.19 18.28 -7.29
CA VAL A 123 13.80 18.63 -7.59
C VAL A 123 13.07 19.14 -6.35
N LYS A 124 12.47 20.33 -6.43
CA LYS A 124 11.81 21.00 -5.29
C LYS A 124 10.29 20.95 -5.29
N ILE A 125 9.66 20.61 -6.40
CA ILE A 125 8.20 20.64 -6.55
C ILE A 125 7.68 19.22 -6.82
N GLY A 126 6.90 18.69 -5.88
CA GLY A 126 6.13 17.46 -6.09
C GLY A 126 5.00 17.73 -7.06
N TYR A 127 4.65 16.76 -7.90
CA TYR A 127 3.76 17.01 -9.04
C TYR A 127 3.04 15.72 -9.44
N CYS A 128 1.76 15.64 -9.09
CA CYS A 128 0.86 14.57 -9.50
C CYS A 128 -0.44 15.21 -10.00
N VAL A 129 -0.56 15.44 -11.30
CA VAL A 129 -1.68 16.20 -11.87
C VAL A 129 -2.96 15.38 -11.95
N ASP A 130 -2.83 14.07 -12.17
CA ASP A 130 -3.98 13.20 -12.50
C ASP A 130 -4.23 12.08 -11.47
N ALA A 131 -3.59 12.11 -10.30
CA ALA A 131 -3.85 11.10 -9.28
C ALA A 131 -5.25 11.25 -8.64
N PHE A 132 -5.90 10.13 -8.33
CA PHE A 132 -7.31 10.09 -7.93
C PHE A 132 -7.52 10.30 -6.43
N GLY A 133 -7.11 11.47 -5.95
CA GLY A 133 -7.12 11.85 -4.54
C GLY A 133 -5.75 11.72 -3.88
N HIS A 134 -5.57 12.29 -2.69
CA HIS A 134 -4.27 12.31 -2.01
C HIS A 134 -4.37 12.17 -0.48
N ASN A 135 -3.68 11.16 0.04
CA ASN A 135 -3.67 10.87 1.47
C ASN A 135 -2.91 11.92 2.32
N ALA A 136 -3.33 12.08 3.57
CA ALA A 136 -2.79 13.06 4.51
C ALA A 136 -1.41 12.69 5.12
N GLY A 137 -0.78 11.58 4.71
CA GLY A 137 0.60 11.24 5.07
C GLY A 137 1.65 11.86 4.14
N LEU A 138 1.25 12.28 2.93
CA LEU A 138 2.14 12.85 1.92
C LEU A 138 2.87 14.14 2.33
N PRO A 139 2.29 15.10 3.09
CA PRO A 139 2.98 16.32 3.47
C PRO A 139 4.33 16.09 4.16
N GLN A 140 4.39 15.14 5.10
CA GLN A 140 5.65 14.78 5.78
C GLN A 140 6.64 14.13 4.81
N ILE A 141 6.17 13.28 3.90
CA ILE A 141 7.03 12.61 2.91
C ILE A 141 7.66 13.64 1.97
N TYR A 142 6.88 14.58 1.45
CA TYR A 142 7.40 15.68 0.64
C TYR A 142 8.38 16.54 1.43
N LYS A 143 8.00 16.99 2.64
CA LYS A 143 8.85 17.87 3.45
C LYS A 143 10.18 17.22 3.79
N LYS A 144 10.16 15.98 4.28
CA LYS A 144 11.37 15.23 4.67
C LYS A 144 12.12 14.62 3.48
N SER A 145 11.62 14.78 2.25
CA SER A 145 12.35 14.50 1.00
C SER A 145 12.90 15.77 0.32
N GLY A 146 12.80 16.92 1.01
CA GLY A 146 13.39 18.19 0.57
C GLY A 146 12.57 18.98 -0.46
N TYR A 147 11.27 18.68 -0.59
CA TYR A 147 10.34 19.45 -1.41
C TYR A 147 9.88 20.73 -0.70
N SER A 148 9.62 21.78 -1.48
CA SER A 148 9.09 23.07 -1.01
C SER A 148 7.62 23.27 -1.35
N ALA A 149 7.12 22.62 -2.42
CA ALA A 149 5.73 22.70 -2.84
C ALA A 149 5.24 21.40 -3.47
N TYR A 150 3.92 21.28 -3.57
CA TYR A 150 3.20 20.19 -4.21
C TYR A 150 2.11 20.73 -5.13
N LEU A 151 2.03 20.24 -6.37
CA LEU A 151 1.02 20.62 -7.34
C LEU A 151 0.17 19.43 -7.79
N PHE A 152 -1.13 19.64 -7.86
CA PHE A 152 -2.13 18.65 -8.27
C PHE A 152 -3.33 19.32 -8.94
N PHE A 153 -4.15 18.56 -9.69
CA PHE A 153 -5.41 19.05 -10.26
C PHE A 153 -6.65 18.32 -9.73
N ARG A 154 -6.49 17.10 -9.25
CA ARG A 154 -7.60 16.26 -8.75
C ARG A 154 -7.51 16.07 -7.24
N PRO A 155 -8.61 16.18 -6.47
CA PRO A 155 -9.96 16.49 -6.92
C PRO A 155 -10.11 17.93 -7.40
N ALA A 156 -10.96 18.13 -8.41
CA ALA A 156 -11.27 19.44 -8.96
C ALA A 156 -12.08 20.28 -7.96
N LYS A 157 -12.24 21.58 -8.25
CA LYS A 157 -12.89 22.56 -7.36
C LYS A 157 -14.34 22.23 -7.03
N ASN A 158 -15.07 21.62 -7.96
CA ASN A 158 -16.43 21.14 -7.78
C ASN A 158 -16.52 19.86 -6.94
N GLU A 159 -15.43 19.10 -6.81
CA GLU A 159 -15.36 17.86 -6.03
C GLU A 159 -14.92 18.15 -4.59
N LEU A 160 -13.90 18.99 -4.41
CA LEU A 160 -13.39 19.38 -3.09
C LEU A 160 -13.26 20.90 -2.96
N LYS A 161 -13.98 21.45 -1.98
CA LYS A 161 -13.83 22.86 -1.58
C LYS A 161 -12.58 23.02 -0.71
N LEU A 162 -11.64 23.83 -1.18
CA LEU A 162 -10.40 24.18 -0.49
C LEU A 162 -10.44 25.67 -0.09
N PRO A 163 -9.67 26.10 0.93
CA PRO A 163 -9.65 27.50 1.37
C PRO A 163 -9.10 28.47 0.30
N GLY A 164 -8.40 27.94 -0.70
CA GLY A 164 -7.92 28.68 -1.87
C GLY A 164 -7.22 27.74 -2.85
N ASN A 165 -6.77 28.29 -3.98
CA ASN A 165 -5.97 27.54 -4.96
C ASN A 165 -4.52 27.34 -4.50
N ILE A 166 -4.06 28.14 -3.53
CA ILE A 166 -2.74 28.01 -2.90
C ILE A 166 -2.96 28.03 -1.40
N PHE A 167 -2.44 27.02 -0.71
CA PHE A 167 -2.66 26.81 0.72
C PHE A 167 -1.52 25.99 1.32
N SER A 168 -1.40 26.00 2.64
CA SER A 168 -0.49 25.16 3.39
C SER A 168 -1.20 23.85 3.72
N TRP A 169 -0.84 22.76 3.04
CA TRP A 169 -1.40 21.45 3.31
C TRP A 169 -0.70 20.80 4.50
N GLU A 170 -1.46 20.55 5.56
CA GLU A 170 -1.02 19.93 6.81
C GLU A 170 -1.37 18.43 6.84
N GLY A 171 -0.36 17.60 7.04
CA GLY A 171 -0.51 16.15 7.19
C GLY A 171 -0.86 15.72 8.61
N VAL A 172 -1.09 14.42 8.80
CA VAL A 172 -1.49 13.84 10.10
C VAL A 172 -0.44 13.99 11.21
N ASP A 173 0.82 14.18 10.87
CA ASP A 173 1.92 14.43 11.81
C ASP A 173 2.11 15.92 12.15
N GLY A 174 1.36 16.80 11.48
CA GLY A 174 1.50 18.26 11.57
C GLY A 174 2.53 18.87 10.60
N SER A 175 3.21 18.08 9.77
CA SER A 175 4.09 18.62 8.72
C SER A 175 3.28 19.39 7.67
N ARG A 176 3.84 20.51 7.20
CA ARG A 176 3.20 21.39 6.21
C ARG A 176 4.01 21.53 4.93
N ILE A 177 3.33 21.50 3.80
CA ILE A 177 3.87 21.77 2.46
C ILE A 177 2.99 22.80 1.74
N LEU A 178 3.58 23.68 0.93
CA LEU A 178 2.80 24.59 0.09
C LEU A 178 2.12 23.76 -1.02
N ALA A 179 0.80 23.74 -1.04
CA ALA A 179 0.01 23.02 -2.03
C ALA A 179 -0.64 24.00 -3.01
N ILE A 180 -0.64 23.62 -4.29
CA ILE A 180 -1.16 24.43 -5.39
C ILE A 180 -2.12 23.56 -6.19
N ARG A 181 -3.39 23.98 -6.24
CA ARG A 181 -4.40 23.45 -7.15
C ARG A 181 -4.81 24.55 -8.13
N PRO A 182 -4.21 24.60 -9.33
CA PRO A 182 -4.68 25.49 -10.38
C PRO A 182 -6.16 25.17 -10.70
N ASP A 183 -6.94 26.18 -11.06
CA ASP A 183 -8.34 26.00 -11.42
C ASP A 183 -8.44 26.08 -12.95
N GLY A 184 -8.85 24.98 -13.58
CA GLY A 184 -8.72 24.73 -15.02
C GLY A 184 -8.14 23.35 -15.31
N SER A 185 -7.60 23.18 -16.52
CA SER A 185 -6.99 21.94 -16.99
C SER A 185 -5.46 22.01 -16.96
N TYR A 186 -4.80 20.87 -16.77
CA TYR A 186 -3.36 20.73 -17.06
C TYR A 186 -3.09 20.57 -18.57
N GLN A 187 -4.16 20.48 -19.37
CA GLN A 187 -4.19 20.40 -20.83
C GLN A 187 -5.01 21.56 -21.38
N THR A 188 -4.34 22.52 -21.99
CA THR A 188 -4.97 23.61 -22.71
C THR A 188 -4.44 23.57 -24.14
N GLU A 189 -5.36 23.45 -25.08
CA GLU A 189 -5.14 23.27 -26.51
C GLU A 189 -5.51 24.56 -27.26
N GLU A 190 -5.41 24.55 -28.58
CA GLU A 190 -5.62 25.71 -29.45
C GLU A 190 -7.00 26.35 -29.25
N ASP A 191 -8.05 25.51 -29.20
CA ASP A 191 -9.45 25.94 -29.22
C ASP A 191 -9.91 26.64 -27.94
N ASN A 192 -9.26 26.35 -26.80
CA ASN A 192 -9.66 26.86 -25.48
C ASN A 192 -8.60 27.74 -24.81
N LEU A 193 -7.49 28.04 -25.49
CA LEU A 193 -6.35 28.76 -24.93
C LEU A 193 -6.69 30.17 -24.43
N GLU A 194 -7.41 30.96 -25.23
CA GLU A 194 -7.75 32.34 -24.86
C GLU A 194 -8.65 32.37 -23.62
N ASP A 195 -9.63 31.47 -23.54
CA ASP A 195 -10.51 31.33 -22.39
C ASP A 195 -9.75 30.87 -21.14
N ALA A 196 -8.82 29.92 -21.28
CA ALA A 196 -7.96 29.48 -20.20
C ALA A 196 -7.09 30.61 -19.62
N ILE A 197 -6.54 31.49 -20.47
CA ILE A 197 -5.77 32.67 -20.06
C ILE A 197 -6.66 33.64 -19.26
N PHE A 198 -7.86 33.95 -19.74
CA PHE A 198 -8.78 34.82 -19.01
C PHE A 198 -9.27 34.20 -17.70
N ASN A 199 -9.47 32.89 -17.67
CA ASN A 199 -9.82 32.18 -16.44
C ASN A 199 -8.68 32.23 -15.43
N ALA A 200 -7.43 32.02 -15.87
CA ALA A 200 -6.25 32.19 -15.03
C ALA A 200 -6.13 33.62 -14.47
N GLU A 201 -6.39 34.65 -15.28
CA GLU A 201 -6.39 36.06 -14.83
C GLU A 201 -7.47 36.34 -13.77
N LYS A 202 -8.69 35.83 -13.96
CA LYS A 202 -9.81 36.01 -13.01
C LYS A 202 -9.52 35.37 -11.66
N GLN A 203 -8.71 34.33 -11.62
CA GLN A 203 -8.36 33.60 -10.41
C GLN A 203 -7.22 34.24 -9.61
N ILE A 204 -6.55 35.26 -10.15
CA ILE A 204 -5.45 35.93 -9.44
C ILE A 204 -6.02 36.62 -8.18
N PRO A 205 -5.52 36.25 -6.98
CA PRO A 205 -5.93 36.90 -5.74
C PRO A 205 -5.62 38.40 -5.74
N GLU A 206 -6.42 39.21 -5.04
CA GLU A 206 -6.27 40.67 -5.05
C GLU A 206 -4.89 41.18 -4.59
N HIS A 207 -4.23 40.44 -3.70
CA HIS A 207 -2.89 40.75 -3.19
C HIS A 207 -1.77 40.36 -4.15
N CYS A 208 -2.07 39.60 -5.22
CA CYS A 208 -1.08 39.08 -6.17
C CYS A 208 -1.31 39.65 -7.58
N ARG A 209 -0.32 39.49 -8.44
CA ARG A 209 -0.35 39.87 -9.86
C ARG A 209 0.01 38.72 -10.80
N HIS A 210 0.16 37.50 -10.27
CA HIS A 210 0.66 36.34 -11.00
C HIS A 210 -0.39 35.22 -11.05
N GLY A 211 -0.65 34.68 -12.24
CA GLY A 211 -1.54 33.54 -12.47
C GLY A 211 -0.82 32.40 -13.21
N LEU A 212 -1.40 31.21 -13.19
CA LEU A 212 -0.90 30.00 -13.86
C LEU A 212 -1.84 29.59 -14.99
N CYS A 213 -1.28 29.27 -16.15
CA CYS A 213 -2.01 28.63 -17.25
C CYS A 213 -1.14 27.50 -17.81
N PHE A 214 -1.62 26.25 -17.69
CA PHE A 214 -0.93 25.09 -18.24
C PHE A 214 -1.34 24.89 -19.70
N ILE A 215 -0.38 24.58 -20.55
CA ILE A 215 -0.60 24.35 -21.99
C ILE A 215 0.02 23.02 -22.44
N GLY A 216 -0.64 22.37 -23.40
CA GLY A 216 -0.28 21.05 -23.92
C GLY A 216 -1.50 20.17 -24.14
N VAL A 217 -1.31 19.09 -24.91
CA VAL A 217 -2.36 18.13 -25.28
C VAL A 217 -2.53 17.05 -24.18
N GLY A 218 -1.43 16.44 -23.74
CA GLY A 218 -1.36 15.53 -22.58
C GLY A 218 -2.06 14.15 -22.75
N ASN A 219 -2.10 13.39 -21.63
CA ASN A 219 -2.55 11.99 -21.47
C ASN A 219 -1.75 10.98 -22.30
N HIS A 220 -1.83 11.06 -23.62
CA HIS A 220 -1.00 10.26 -24.54
C HIS A 220 0.28 11.03 -24.93
N GLY A 221 0.92 11.72 -23.98
CA GLY A 221 2.02 12.63 -24.31
C GLY A 221 1.54 13.86 -25.07
N GLY A 222 2.39 14.42 -25.94
CA GLY A 222 2.09 15.65 -26.68
C GLY A 222 2.11 16.90 -25.79
N GLY A 223 3.21 17.65 -25.87
CA GLY A 223 3.34 18.95 -25.20
C GLY A 223 2.59 20.07 -25.92
N ALA A 224 2.93 21.32 -25.60
CA ALA A 224 2.44 22.47 -26.37
C ALA A 224 2.79 22.28 -27.86
N THR A 225 1.81 22.49 -28.75
CA THR A 225 2.01 22.42 -30.19
C THR A 225 2.61 23.72 -30.72
N ARG A 226 3.13 23.67 -31.96
CA ARG A 226 3.58 24.89 -32.64
C ARG A 226 2.44 25.91 -32.79
N GLU A 227 1.23 25.44 -33.03
CA GLU A 227 0.05 26.28 -33.21
C GLU A 227 -0.29 27.05 -31.93
N ILE A 228 -0.28 26.36 -30.77
CA ILE A 228 -0.43 27.00 -29.45
C ILE A 228 0.60 28.13 -29.28
N LEU A 229 1.88 27.90 -29.61
CA LEU A 229 2.93 28.91 -29.47
C LEU A 229 2.69 30.13 -30.38
N GLU A 230 2.24 29.92 -31.62
CA GLU A 230 1.90 30.99 -32.55
C GLU A 230 0.66 31.78 -32.11
N ILE A 231 -0.34 31.12 -31.53
CA ILE A 231 -1.49 31.80 -30.92
C ILE A 231 -1.02 32.66 -29.74
N ILE A 232 -0.18 32.14 -28.83
CA ILE A 232 0.36 32.90 -27.71
C ILE A 232 1.14 34.13 -28.19
N LYS A 233 1.95 34.02 -29.25
CA LYS A 233 2.66 35.16 -29.85
C LYS A 233 1.68 36.24 -30.31
N LYS A 234 0.58 35.88 -30.98
CA LYS A 234 -0.47 36.84 -31.39
C LYS A 234 -1.16 37.47 -30.17
N LEU A 235 -1.51 36.66 -29.17
CA LEU A 235 -2.21 37.11 -27.96
C LEU A 235 -1.37 38.07 -27.11
N LYS A 236 -0.03 37.92 -27.06
CA LYS A 236 0.87 38.86 -26.36
C LYS A 236 0.65 40.32 -26.78
N HIS A 237 0.32 40.54 -28.06
CA HIS A 237 0.11 41.87 -28.64
C HIS A 237 -1.36 42.31 -28.69
N LYS A 238 -2.31 41.42 -28.35
CA LYS A 238 -3.75 41.73 -28.36
C LYS A 238 -4.10 42.71 -27.23
N LYS A 239 -4.85 43.77 -27.55
CA LYS A 239 -5.33 44.74 -26.55
C LYS A 239 -6.27 44.04 -25.57
N GLY A 240 -6.06 44.29 -24.28
CA GLY A 240 -6.85 43.67 -23.20
C GLY A 240 -6.27 42.36 -22.66
N MET A 241 -5.19 41.83 -23.24
CA MET A 241 -4.50 40.65 -22.71
C MET A 241 -3.53 40.99 -21.58
N PRO A 242 -3.44 40.14 -20.54
CA PRO A 242 -2.39 40.24 -19.53
C PRO A 242 -1.00 39.97 -20.12
N THR A 243 0.04 40.16 -19.32
CA THR A 243 1.40 39.82 -19.72
C THR A 243 1.55 38.30 -19.77
N LEU A 244 1.74 37.73 -20.95
CA LEU A 244 1.93 36.28 -21.12
C LEU A 244 3.43 35.96 -21.13
N ARG A 245 3.89 35.08 -20.24
CA ARG A 245 5.29 34.68 -20.12
C ARG A 245 5.41 33.17 -20.02
N PHE A 246 6.17 32.55 -20.92
CA PHE A 246 6.62 31.16 -20.72
C PHE A 246 7.50 31.11 -19.47
N SER A 247 7.17 30.20 -18.56
CA SER A 247 7.77 30.18 -17.23
C SER A 247 7.82 28.75 -16.67
N ASN A 248 8.24 28.64 -15.43
CA ASN A 248 8.23 27.40 -14.65
C ASN A 248 7.55 27.64 -13.29
N LEU A 249 7.27 26.55 -12.58
CA LEU A 249 6.55 26.61 -11.31
C LEU A 249 7.37 27.25 -10.18
N GLU A 250 8.70 27.10 -10.18
CA GLU A 250 9.55 27.71 -9.15
C GLU A 250 9.52 29.25 -9.23
N GLU A 251 9.59 29.81 -10.43
CA GLU A 251 9.47 31.25 -10.66
C GLU A 251 8.07 31.75 -10.29
N PHE A 252 7.00 31.04 -10.66
CA PHE A 252 5.64 31.41 -10.25
C PHE A 252 5.52 31.46 -8.71
N ILE A 253 5.96 30.41 -8.02
CA ILE A 253 5.90 30.34 -6.55
C ILE A 253 6.70 31.49 -5.92
N LYS A 254 7.90 31.76 -6.43
CA LYS A 254 8.75 32.85 -5.97
C LYS A 254 8.05 34.21 -6.11
N GLU A 255 7.48 34.51 -7.28
CA GLU A 255 6.76 35.77 -7.49
C GLU A 255 5.47 35.86 -6.65
N TYR A 256 4.73 34.75 -6.50
CA TYR A 256 3.57 34.68 -5.63
C TYR A 256 3.94 35.01 -4.18
N LEU A 257 4.98 34.39 -3.63
CA LEU A 257 5.42 34.60 -2.25
C LEU A 257 6.00 36.00 -1.98
N LYS A 258 6.54 36.70 -2.99
CA LYS A 258 6.99 38.11 -2.84
C LYS A 258 5.85 39.04 -2.43
N SER A 259 4.60 38.69 -2.79
CA SER A 259 3.42 39.46 -2.38
C SER A 259 3.08 39.31 -0.89
N LYS A 260 3.81 38.46 -0.15
CA LYS A 260 3.57 38.10 1.25
C LYS A 260 2.10 37.74 1.51
N PRO A 261 1.58 36.76 0.75
CA PRO A 261 0.19 36.35 0.88
C PRO A 261 -0.07 35.75 2.27
N ASP A 262 -1.29 35.92 2.77
CA ASP A 262 -1.79 35.08 3.86
C ASP A 262 -2.13 33.70 3.28
N ILE A 263 -1.43 32.66 3.72
CA ILE A 263 -1.56 31.30 3.17
C ILE A 263 -2.43 30.48 4.12
N PRO A 264 -3.69 30.17 3.77
CA PRO A 264 -4.56 29.42 4.65
C PRO A 264 -4.05 27.99 4.83
N VAL A 265 -4.34 27.40 5.99
CA VAL A 265 -4.00 25.99 6.28
C VAL A 265 -5.19 25.11 5.93
N TYR A 266 -4.92 23.99 5.26
CA TYR A 266 -5.89 22.90 5.06
C TYR A 266 -5.33 21.64 5.71
N GLN A 267 -6.08 21.06 6.63
CA GLN A 267 -5.71 19.84 7.35
C GLN A 267 -6.57 18.67 6.87
N GLY A 268 -5.95 17.54 6.55
CA GLY A 268 -6.64 16.32 6.13
C GLY A 268 -6.31 15.87 4.72
N GLU A 269 -7.12 14.96 4.19
CA GLU A 269 -6.95 14.37 2.86
C GLU A 269 -7.47 15.28 1.74
N LEU A 270 -6.91 15.14 0.55
CA LEU A 270 -7.40 15.81 -0.65
C LEU A 270 -8.26 14.81 -1.44
N GLU A 271 -9.50 14.66 -1.01
CA GLU A 271 -10.48 13.66 -1.47
C GLU A 271 -11.83 14.35 -1.83
N HIS A 272 -12.67 13.86 -2.74
CA HIS A 272 -12.65 12.57 -3.44
C HIS A 272 -12.59 12.74 -4.97
N HIS A 273 -11.98 11.77 -5.66
CA HIS A 273 -12.06 11.62 -7.12
C HIS A 273 -12.03 10.13 -7.53
N ALA A 274 -12.85 9.73 -8.51
CA ALA A 274 -12.83 8.37 -9.09
C ALA A 274 -12.81 7.19 -8.08
N GLN A 275 -13.65 7.25 -7.05
CA GLN A 275 -13.67 6.27 -5.94
C GLN A 275 -13.94 4.82 -6.36
N GLY A 276 -14.52 4.61 -7.54
CA GLY A 276 -14.70 3.28 -8.11
C GLY A 276 -13.38 2.53 -8.33
N CYS A 277 -12.25 3.23 -8.36
CA CYS A 277 -10.93 2.67 -8.63
C CYS A 277 -10.30 1.91 -7.45
N TYR A 278 -10.83 2.06 -6.23
CA TYR A 278 -10.30 1.37 -5.05
C TYR A 278 -10.48 -0.16 -5.14
N SER A 279 -11.41 -0.64 -5.98
CA SER A 279 -11.84 -2.05 -6.03
C SER A 279 -11.90 -2.70 -7.42
N THR A 280 -11.54 -1.96 -8.47
CA THR A 280 -11.32 -2.51 -9.83
C THR A 280 -10.03 -3.33 -9.88
N VAL A 281 -9.95 -4.33 -10.75
CA VAL A 281 -8.74 -5.17 -10.97
C VAL A 281 -8.07 -5.66 -9.66
N PHE A 282 -8.80 -6.46 -8.87
CA PHE A 282 -8.40 -7.03 -7.58
C PHE A 282 -6.98 -7.63 -7.59
N LYS A 283 -6.61 -8.32 -8.67
CA LYS A 283 -5.29 -8.96 -8.79
C LYS A 283 -4.14 -7.96 -8.70
N VAL A 284 -4.28 -6.75 -9.26
CA VAL A 284 -3.25 -5.70 -9.19
C VAL A 284 -3.10 -5.20 -7.76
N LYS A 285 -4.21 -4.90 -7.08
CA LYS A 285 -4.24 -4.46 -5.68
C LYS A 285 -3.57 -5.49 -4.74
N LYS A 286 -3.92 -6.77 -4.91
CA LYS A 286 -3.31 -7.88 -4.17
C LYS A 286 -1.82 -8.02 -4.44
N LEU A 287 -1.41 -7.91 -5.71
CA LEU A 287 0.01 -7.99 -6.08
C LEU A 287 0.79 -6.79 -5.56
N ASN A 288 0.24 -5.57 -5.55
CA ASN A 288 0.88 -4.41 -4.95
C ASN A 288 1.19 -4.64 -3.47
N ARG A 289 0.16 -4.89 -2.64
CA ARG A 289 0.33 -5.07 -1.19
C ARG A 289 1.33 -6.18 -0.89
N SER A 290 1.11 -7.35 -1.49
CA SER A 290 1.97 -8.52 -1.22
C SER A 290 3.39 -8.38 -1.75
N THR A 291 3.65 -7.48 -2.70
CA THR A 291 5.01 -7.22 -3.23
C THR A 291 5.73 -6.16 -2.39
N GLU A 292 5.03 -5.11 -1.96
CA GLU A 292 5.55 -4.13 -0.98
C GLU A 292 6.05 -4.85 0.28
N HIS A 293 5.19 -5.67 0.89
CA HIS A 293 5.56 -6.38 2.11
C HIS A 293 6.68 -7.42 1.89
N LEU A 294 6.74 -8.06 0.72
CA LEU A 294 7.79 -9.00 0.37
C LEU A 294 9.14 -8.28 0.21
N LEU A 295 9.19 -7.14 -0.48
CA LEU A 295 10.41 -6.35 -0.67
C LEU A 295 10.96 -5.83 0.66
N LEU A 296 10.09 -5.27 1.51
CA LEU A 296 10.47 -4.81 2.85
C LEU A 296 11.05 -5.95 3.69
N THR A 297 10.46 -7.14 3.60
CA THR A 297 10.92 -8.32 4.33
C THR A 297 12.26 -8.83 3.79
N ALA A 298 12.40 -8.93 2.46
CA ALA A 298 13.63 -9.36 1.79
C ALA A 298 14.80 -8.43 2.12
N GLU A 299 14.58 -7.12 2.05
CA GLU A 299 15.60 -6.10 2.32
C GLU A 299 16.08 -6.15 3.77
N LYS A 300 15.15 -6.23 4.74
CA LYS A 300 15.47 -6.37 6.16
C LYS A 300 16.39 -7.57 6.42
N PHE A 301 16.03 -8.77 5.93
CA PHE A 301 16.86 -9.96 6.16
C PHE A 301 18.17 -9.94 5.37
N ALA A 302 18.19 -9.34 4.17
CA ALA A 302 19.40 -9.18 3.37
C ALA A 302 20.45 -8.32 4.10
N VAL A 303 20.03 -7.23 4.75
CA VAL A 303 20.96 -6.37 5.54
C VAL A 303 21.55 -7.13 6.73
N VAL A 304 20.73 -7.89 7.46
CA VAL A 304 21.24 -8.71 8.58
C VAL A 304 22.27 -9.72 8.07
N GLU A 305 21.94 -10.41 6.97
CA GLU A 305 22.85 -11.38 6.37
C GLU A 305 24.16 -10.73 5.91
N GLU A 306 24.09 -9.61 5.16
CA GLU A 306 25.24 -8.88 4.66
C GLU A 306 26.16 -8.40 5.80
N THR A 307 25.58 -7.93 6.90
CA THR A 307 26.35 -7.26 7.96
C THR A 307 26.88 -8.22 9.03
N ILE A 308 26.27 -9.40 9.20
CA ILE A 308 26.59 -10.31 10.32
C ILE A 308 27.12 -11.67 9.82
N SER A 309 26.74 -12.12 8.63
CA SER A 309 27.17 -13.43 8.08
C SER A 309 28.33 -13.33 7.08
N SER A 310 28.43 -12.23 6.34
CA SER A 310 29.39 -12.07 5.25
C SER A 310 30.74 -11.49 5.71
N GLN A 311 31.69 -12.36 6.09
CA GLN A 311 33.11 -12.00 6.17
C GLN A 311 33.79 -11.85 4.78
N ASN A 312 33.04 -12.06 3.69
CA ASN A 312 33.58 -12.04 2.33
C ASN A 312 32.85 -11.00 1.45
N PRO A 313 33.52 -9.89 1.06
CA PRO A 313 32.95 -8.83 0.22
C PRO A 313 32.39 -9.32 -1.12
N LYS A 314 32.85 -10.47 -1.64
CA LYS A 314 32.39 -11.07 -2.90
C LYS A 314 31.03 -11.79 -2.81
N ARG A 315 30.42 -11.88 -1.62
CA ARG A 315 29.13 -12.59 -1.38
C ARG A 315 27.96 -11.66 -1.00
N LYS A 316 28.13 -10.35 -1.14
CA LYS A 316 27.07 -9.35 -0.89
C LYS A 316 25.87 -9.59 -1.80
N VAL A 317 24.66 -9.39 -1.26
CA VAL A 317 23.44 -9.38 -2.09
C VAL A 317 23.59 -8.26 -3.12
N PRO A 318 23.39 -8.52 -4.43
CA PRO A 318 23.57 -7.47 -5.42
C PRO A 318 22.48 -6.42 -5.24
N ARG A 319 22.86 -5.25 -4.70
CA ARG A 319 21.95 -4.13 -4.39
C ARG A 319 21.10 -3.72 -5.60
N ASN A 320 21.65 -3.86 -6.80
CA ASN A 320 20.97 -3.59 -8.06
C ASN A 320 19.69 -4.42 -8.27
N TYR A 321 19.65 -5.69 -7.82
CA TYR A 321 18.44 -6.50 -7.98
C TYR A 321 17.30 -6.04 -7.07
N LEU A 322 17.58 -5.57 -5.85
CA LEU A 322 16.55 -4.99 -4.98
C LEU A 322 16.05 -3.66 -5.54
N LYS A 323 16.98 -2.79 -5.99
CA LYS A 323 16.63 -1.51 -6.63
C LYS A 323 15.72 -1.74 -7.83
N GLN A 324 16.09 -2.62 -8.76
CA GLN A 324 15.27 -2.95 -9.92
C GLN A 324 13.91 -3.56 -9.53
N ALA A 325 13.87 -4.42 -8.50
CA ALA A 325 12.62 -4.99 -8.04
C ALA A 325 11.67 -3.93 -7.44
N TRP A 326 12.22 -2.93 -6.75
CA TRP A 326 11.44 -1.77 -6.32
C TRP A 326 11.00 -0.92 -7.52
N GLU A 327 11.88 -0.55 -8.44
CA GLU A 327 11.53 0.25 -9.63
C GLU A 327 10.38 -0.39 -10.43
N ASN A 328 10.40 -1.72 -10.60
CA ASN A 328 9.30 -2.48 -11.20
C ASN A 328 7.98 -2.35 -10.41
N LEU A 329 8.02 -2.43 -9.08
CA LEU A 329 6.83 -2.20 -8.24
C LEU A 329 6.33 -0.75 -8.38
N LEU A 330 7.23 0.23 -8.35
CA LEU A 330 6.90 1.65 -8.42
C LEU A 330 6.28 2.05 -9.77
N LEU A 331 6.72 1.44 -10.87
CA LEU A 331 6.07 1.58 -12.18
C LEU A 331 4.61 1.11 -12.11
N ASN A 332 4.36 -0.07 -11.53
CA ASN A 332 3.02 -0.62 -11.39
C ASN A 332 2.12 0.15 -10.41
N GLN A 333 2.66 1.16 -9.72
CA GLN A 333 1.90 2.06 -8.85
C GLN A 333 1.41 3.32 -9.58
N PHE A 334 1.67 3.44 -10.89
CA PHE A 334 1.13 4.52 -11.72
C PHE A 334 -0.39 4.66 -11.56
N HIS A 335 -0.89 5.89 -11.59
CA HIS A 335 -2.29 6.21 -11.26
C HIS A 335 -3.33 5.64 -12.24
N ASP A 336 -2.94 5.16 -13.43
CA ASP A 336 -3.85 4.38 -14.28
C ASP A 336 -3.67 2.85 -14.22
N VAL A 337 -2.60 2.40 -13.57
CA VAL A 337 -2.29 0.96 -13.42
C VAL A 337 -2.83 0.43 -12.12
N LEU A 338 -2.39 0.98 -10.98
CA LEU A 338 -2.79 0.50 -9.66
C LEU A 338 -4.29 0.73 -9.39
N PRO A 339 -4.86 1.91 -9.70
CA PRO A 339 -6.30 2.16 -9.62
C PRO A 339 -7.12 1.37 -10.63
N GLY A 340 -6.49 0.68 -11.59
CA GLY A 340 -7.17 -0.35 -12.38
C GLY A 340 -8.03 0.23 -13.50
N THR A 341 -7.56 1.26 -14.20
CA THR A 341 -8.31 2.06 -15.20
C THR A 341 -7.82 1.88 -16.64
N SER A 342 -6.76 1.09 -16.82
CA SER A 342 -6.21 0.71 -18.13
C SER A 342 -7.05 -0.32 -18.91
N ILE A 343 -6.75 -0.50 -20.21
CA ILE A 343 -7.32 -1.57 -21.04
C ILE A 343 -6.91 -2.97 -20.54
N SER A 344 -7.66 -4.00 -20.94
CA SER A 344 -7.44 -5.36 -20.41
C SER A 344 -6.07 -5.95 -20.78
N GLU A 345 -5.57 -5.59 -21.97
CA GLU A 345 -4.35 -6.07 -22.60
C GLU A 345 -3.12 -5.56 -21.85
N ALA A 346 -3.17 -4.30 -21.39
CA ALA A 346 -2.10 -3.67 -20.62
C ALA A 346 -1.74 -4.44 -19.34
N TYR A 347 -2.71 -5.13 -18.72
CA TYR A 347 -2.43 -5.89 -17.50
C TYR A 347 -1.56 -7.13 -17.71
N ALA A 348 -1.37 -7.60 -18.94
CA ALA A 348 -0.39 -8.65 -19.22
C ALA A 348 1.02 -8.17 -18.81
N ASP A 349 1.44 -7.01 -19.30
CA ASP A 349 2.72 -6.38 -18.98
C ASP A 349 2.84 -6.13 -17.45
N VAL A 350 1.79 -5.57 -16.84
CA VAL A 350 1.74 -5.28 -15.40
C VAL A 350 1.97 -6.54 -14.56
N PHE A 351 1.34 -7.67 -14.93
CA PHE A 351 1.50 -8.92 -14.19
C PHE A 351 2.90 -9.51 -14.35
N ASP A 352 3.52 -9.39 -15.53
CA ASP A 352 4.89 -9.85 -15.76
C ASP A 352 5.90 -9.01 -14.97
N ILE A 353 5.71 -7.69 -14.90
CA ILE A 353 6.52 -6.77 -14.09
C ILE A 353 6.42 -7.11 -12.59
N PHE A 354 5.20 -7.38 -12.08
CA PHE A 354 5.03 -7.88 -10.71
C PHE A 354 5.73 -9.23 -10.52
N GLY A 355 5.63 -10.13 -11.49
CA GLY A 355 6.32 -11.43 -11.49
C GLY A 355 7.82 -11.28 -11.33
N ALA A 356 8.44 -10.39 -12.11
CA ALA A 356 9.87 -10.10 -12.07
C ALA A 356 10.33 -9.51 -10.71
N SER A 357 9.58 -8.53 -10.19
CA SER A 357 9.85 -7.93 -8.88
C SER A 357 9.79 -8.98 -7.75
N ARG A 358 8.69 -9.76 -7.73
CA ARG A 358 8.47 -10.80 -6.71
C ARG A 358 9.48 -11.94 -6.79
N HIS A 359 9.87 -12.36 -7.98
CA HIS A 359 10.90 -13.38 -8.16
C HIS A 359 12.22 -12.92 -7.53
N SER A 360 12.65 -11.70 -7.85
CA SER A 360 13.89 -11.11 -7.34
C SER A 360 13.87 -10.99 -5.82
N ALA A 361 12.77 -10.47 -5.24
CA ALA A 361 12.62 -10.34 -3.80
C ALA A 361 12.62 -11.70 -3.08
N ASN A 362 11.90 -12.69 -3.60
CA ASN A 362 11.90 -14.05 -3.04
C ASN A 362 13.29 -14.70 -3.10
N LYS A 363 14.00 -14.59 -4.22
CA LYS A 363 15.35 -15.14 -4.36
C LYS A 363 16.29 -14.57 -3.31
N ILE A 364 16.23 -13.25 -3.10
CA ILE A 364 17.04 -12.56 -2.09
C ILE A 364 16.65 -13.01 -0.68
N LEU A 365 15.35 -13.05 -0.38
CA LEU A 365 14.84 -13.51 0.92
C LEU A 365 15.30 -14.94 1.22
N TRP A 366 15.06 -15.90 0.32
CA TRP A 366 15.38 -17.30 0.55
C TRP A 366 16.88 -17.56 0.71
N ILE A 367 17.71 -16.91 -0.12
CA ILE A 367 19.17 -17.02 0.03
C ILE A 367 19.62 -16.42 1.36
N SER A 368 19.07 -15.25 1.75
CA SER A 368 19.42 -14.59 3.00
C SER A 368 19.04 -15.45 4.20
N LEU A 369 17.82 -15.98 4.21
CA LEU A 369 17.33 -16.86 5.28
C LEU A 369 18.11 -18.18 5.34
N GLN A 370 18.44 -18.81 4.21
CA GLN A 370 19.30 -20.00 4.21
C GLN A 370 20.66 -19.69 4.82
N LYS A 371 21.35 -18.64 4.37
CA LYS A 371 22.66 -18.26 4.89
C LYS A 371 22.63 -17.91 6.38
N LEU A 372 21.54 -17.33 6.87
CA LEU A 372 21.32 -17.08 8.30
C LEU A 372 21.07 -18.40 9.04
N ALA A 373 20.27 -19.30 8.48
CA ALA A 373 19.99 -20.62 9.06
C ALA A 373 21.26 -21.47 9.22
N GLU A 374 22.19 -21.44 8.25
CA GLU A 374 23.49 -22.11 8.31
C GLU A 374 24.35 -21.71 9.53
N LYS A 375 24.09 -20.55 10.14
CA LYS A 375 24.81 -20.08 11.34
C LYS A 375 24.17 -20.53 12.65
N ILE A 376 22.97 -21.10 12.61
CA ILE A 376 22.20 -21.44 13.81
C ILE A 376 22.47 -22.90 14.18
N ASP A 377 22.76 -23.18 15.45
CA ASP A 377 22.80 -24.57 15.93
C ASP A 377 21.40 -25.20 15.85
N THR A 378 21.25 -26.19 14.98
CA THR A 378 19.99 -26.93 14.78
C THR A 378 20.07 -28.37 15.27
N GLN A 379 21.18 -28.76 15.93
CA GLN A 379 21.45 -30.15 16.33
C GLN A 379 20.45 -30.72 17.35
N GLY A 380 20.27 -32.04 17.27
CA GLY A 380 19.52 -32.95 18.16
C GLY A 380 18.33 -33.62 17.45
N GLU A 381 17.52 -34.37 18.18
CA GLU A 381 16.44 -35.22 17.60
C GLU A 381 15.34 -34.44 16.84
N GLY A 382 14.92 -34.93 15.68
CA GLY A 382 13.85 -34.37 14.86
C GLY A 382 14.30 -33.54 13.67
N THR A 383 13.35 -33.15 12.80
CA THR A 383 13.62 -32.21 11.71
C THR A 383 13.61 -30.77 12.25
N PRO A 384 14.71 -30.01 12.15
CA PRO A 384 14.73 -28.64 12.63
C PRO A 384 13.96 -27.69 11.70
N VAL A 385 13.30 -26.73 12.33
CA VAL A 385 12.63 -25.61 11.66
C VAL A 385 13.09 -24.33 12.35
N VAL A 386 13.66 -23.42 11.58
CA VAL A 386 13.93 -22.07 12.05
C VAL A 386 12.75 -21.20 11.65
N ILE A 387 12.15 -20.49 12.61
CA ILE A 387 11.08 -19.54 12.30
C ILE A 387 11.60 -18.12 12.49
N PHE A 388 11.59 -17.33 11.42
CA PHE A 388 12.04 -15.94 11.42
C PHE A 388 10.87 -14.97 11.60
N ASN A 389 11.07 -13.95 12.42
CA ASN A 389 10.12 -12.86 12.65
C ASN A 389 10.62 -11.57 11.94
N PRO A 390 9.85 -10.98 11.00
CA PRO A 390 10.24 -9.75 10.31
C PRO A 390 9.91 -8.45 11.07
N HIS A 391 9.33 -8.54 12.27
CA HIS A 391 8.80 -7.41 13.04
C HIS A 391 9.68 -7.02 14.23
N SER A 392 9.75 -5.73 14.57
CA SER A 392 10.55 -5.22 15.71
C SER A 392 9.98 -5.53 17.10
N TRP A 393 8.88 -6.27 17.17
CA TRP A 393 8.25 -6.76 18.39
C TRP A 393 8.12 -8.29 18.40
N GLN A 394 7.97 -8.87 19.58
CA GLN A 394 7.74 -10.31 19.71
C GLN A 394 6.35 -10.65 19.17
N ILE A 395 6.27 -11.65 18.29
CA ILE A 395 5.01 -12.13 17.74
C ILE A 395 4.57 -13.44 18.40
N LYS A 396 3.26 -13.62 18.49
CA LYS A 396 2.60 -14.89 18.82
C LYS A 396 1.61 -15.22 17.72
N ALA A 397 2.02 -16.07 16.78
CA ALA A 397 1.30 -16.28 15.53
C ALA A 397 1.13 -17.77 15.19
N PRO A 398 0.06 -18.13 14.47
CA PRO A 398 -0.08 -19.47 13.91
C PRO A 398 0.97 -19.68 12.81
N VAL A 399 1.54 -20.88 12.77
CA VAL A 399 2.53 -21.29 11.78
C VAL A 399 2.08 -22.62 11.19
N ASP A 400 1.96 -22.65 9.86
CA ASP A 400 1.71 -23.86 9.09
C ASP A 400 3.02 -24.30 8.42
N ILE A 401 3.36 -25.59 8.51
CA ILE A 401 4.56 -26.15 7.91
C ILE A 401 4.21 -27.38 7.10
N GLU A 402 4.57 -27.37 5.83
CA GLU A 402 4.59 -28.56 4.99
C GLU A 402 5.93 -29.27 5.15
N TRP A 403 5.90 -30.47 5.72
CA TRP A 403 7.06 -31.21 6.18
C TRP A 403 7.22 -32.53 5.42
N MET A 404 8.45 -32.80 4.97
CA MET A 404 8.83 -34.09 4.40
C MET A 404 9.47 -34.97 5.48
N LEU A 405 8.78 -36.04 5.86
CA LEU A 405 9.20 -36.97 6.91
C LEU A 405 10.36 -37.88 6.49
N GLY A 406 10.51 -38.11 5.19
CA GLY A 406 11.52 -38.98 4.59
C GLY A 406 11.08 -39.48 3.22
N TYR A 407 12.00 -39.80 2.31
CA TYR A 407 11.65 -40.28 0.97
C TYR A 407 11.27 -41.78 1.02
N ARG A 408 10.01 -42.12 0.67
CA ARG A 408 9.52 -43.51 0.59
C ARG A 408 9.75 -44.35 1.86
N PRO A 409 9.09 -44.02 3.00
CA PRO A 409 9.19 -44.81 4.21
C PRO A 409 8.62 -46.21 3.96
N LYS A 410 9.43 -47.23 4.24
CA LYS A 410 9.23 -48.58 3.72
C LYS A 410 8.10 -49.37 4.39
N LYS A 411 7.45 -48.89 5.45
CA LYS A 411 6.35 -49.58 6.16
C LYS A 411 5.68 -48.80 7.32
N GLU A 412 6.16 -47.63 7.70
CA GLU A 412 5.70 -46.94 8.92
C GLU A 412 4.66 -45.85 8.61
N LYS A 413 3.49 -45.92 9.28
CA LYS A 413 2.58 -44.77 9.37
C LYS A 413 3.10 -43.83 10.47
N TYR A 414 3.60 -42.68 10.06
CA TYR A 414 3.95 -41.59 10.98
C TYR A 414 2.68 -40.83 11.37
N ASP A 415 1.93 -41.42 12.30
CA ASP A 415 0.69 -40.85 12.81
C ASP A 415 0.90 -40.15 14.17
N LYS A 416 2.09 -40.18 14.78
CA LYS A 416 2.40 -39.33 15.94
C LYS A 416 3.38 -38.25 15.55
N ILE A 417 2.88 -37.02 15.42
CA ILE A 417 3.70 -35.85 15.15
C ILE A 417 3.58 -34.86 16.30
N SER A 418 4.71 -34.35 16.77
CA SER A 418 4.76 -33.29 17.78
C SER A 418 5.80 -32.24 17.42
N VAL A 419 5.60 -31.05 17.98
CA VAL A 419 6.56 -29.94 17.87
C VAL A 419 7.16 -29.69 19.24
N ILE A 420 8.49 -29.63 19.31
CA ILE A 420 9.20 -29.15 20.49
C ILE A 420 9.88 -27.82 20.18
N ASP A 421 10.00 -26.96 21.19
CA ASP A 421 10.80 -25.74 21.10
C ASP A 421 12.28 -25.97 21.48
N ASP A 422 13.07 -24.90 21.45
CA ASP A 422 14.48 -24.86 21.81
C ASP A 422 14.81 -25.33 23.25
N THR A 423 13.82 -25.40 24.14
CA THR A 423 13.99 -25.89 25.52
C THR A 423 13.58 -27.35 25.68
N GLY A 424 13.15 -28.01 24.60
CA GLY A 424 12.59 -29.36 24.62
C GLY A 424 11.12 -29.42 25.05
N LYS A 425 10.48 -28.26 25.27
CA LYS A 425 9.07 -28.22 25.65
C LYS A 425 8.19 -28.59 24.46
N LYS A 426 7.32 -29.58 24.65
CA LYS A 426 6.27 -29.95 23.69
C LYS A 426 5.23 -28.84 23.57
N LEU A 427 4.92 -28.46 22.34
CA LEU A 427 3.88 -27.49 22.00
C LEU A 427 2.59 -28.20 21.60
N ILE A 428 1.47 -27.51 21.80
CA ILE A 428 0.20 -27.94 21.21
C ILE A 428 0.33 -27.77 19.70
N SER A 429 0.21 -28.89 18.99
CA SER A 429 0.28 -28.96 17.54
C SER A 429 -0.86 -29.80 16.97
N GLN A 430 -1.18 -29.58 15.71
CA GLN A 430 -2.22 -30.34 15.01
C GLN A 430 -1.80 -30.66 13.58
N LEU A 431 -2.20 -31.83 13.08
CA LEU A 431 -2.08 -32.13 11.66
C LEU A 431 -3.21 -31.45 10.88
N GLN A 432 -2.86 -31.01 9.67
CA GLN A 432 -3.76 -30.46 8.69
C GLN A 432 -3.72 -31.32 7.42
N GLN A 433 -4.70 -31.12 6.55
CA GLN A 433 -4.62 -31.66 5.19
C GLN A 433 -3.39 -31.09 4.48
N SER A 434 -2.51 -31.96 3.98
CA SER A 434 -1.38 -31.54 3.17
C SER A 434 -1.86 -31.00 1.82
N SER A 435 -1.14 -30.02 1.28
CA SER A 435 -1.29 -29.56 -0.10
C SER A 435 -1.04 -30.67 -1.12
N SER A 436 -0.31 -31.73 -0.75
CA SER A 436 -0.22 -32.94 -1.56
C SER A 436 -1.50 -33.77 -1.42
N ILE A 437 -2.44 -33.61 -2.36
CA ILE A 437 -3.78 -34.26 -2.33
C ILE A 437 -3.69 -35.79 -2.34
N THR A 438 -2.63 -36.35 -2.91
CA THR A 438 -2.35 -37.80 -2.98
C THR A 438 -2.24 -38.49 -1.62
N GLY A 439 -2.15 -37.73 -0.51
CA GLY A 439 -2.12 -38.30 0.84
C GLY A 439 -0.84 -39.09 1.14
N TRP A 440 0.27 -38.76 0.47
CA TRP A 440 1.56 -39.41 0.70
C TRP A 440 1.92 -39.37 2.19
N GLN A 441 2.16 -40.54 2.79
CA GLN A 441 2.50 -40.63 4.21
C GLN A 441 3.79 -39.87 4.59
N TRP A 442 4.67 -39.62 3.61
CA TRP A 442 5.89 -38.84 3.81
C TRP A 442 5.72 -37.33 3.72
N ARG A 443 4.54 -36.82 3.34
CA ARG A 443 4.26 -35.38 3.29
C ARG A 443 3.13 -35.07 4.25
N LYS A 444 3.42 -34.27 5.27
CA LYS A 444 2.44 -33.88 6.29
C LYS A 444 2.44 -32.37 6.43
N ARG A 445 1.27 -31.82 6.75
CA ARG A 445 1.13 -30.42 7.14
C ARG A 445 0.84 -30.35 8.63
N ILE A 446 1.58 -29.51 9.34
CA ILE A 446 1.42 -29.31 10.78
C ILE A 446 1.23 -27.84 11.09
N CYS A 447 0.32 -27.56 12.02
CA CYS A 447 0.05 -26.23 12.52
C CYS A 447 0.30 -26.16 14.04
N PHE A 448 0.85 -25.05 14.50
CA PHE A 448 1.00 -24.71 15.91
C PHE A 448 1.11 -23.19 16.07
N VAL A 449 0.98 -22.69 17.30
CA VAL A 449 1.20 -21.25 17.59
C VAL A 449 2.60 -21.07 18.17
N ALA A 450 3.42 -20.29 17.48
CA ALA A 450 4.80 -20.02 17.86
C ALA A 450 4.93 -18.64 18.54
N ASN A 451 5.76 -18.57 19.58
CA ASN A 451 6.24 -17.29 20.12
C ASN A 451 7.66 -17.07 19.59
N ILE A 452 7.87 -16.00 18.83
CA ILE A 452 9.14 -15.72 18.15
C ILE A 452 9.64 -14.33 18.58
N PRO A 453 10.90 -14.20 19.04
CA PRO A 453 11.46 -12.92 19.47
C PRO A 453 11.36 -11.82 18.43
N ALA A 454 11.42 -10.57 18.87
CA ALA A 454 11.50 -9.40 18.00
C ALA A 454 12.66 -9.52 17.01
N PHE A 455 12.37 -9.28 15.73
CA PHE A 455 13.25 -9.25 14.58
C PHE A 455 14.44 -10.19 14.73
N GLY A 456 14.15 -11.48 14.59
CA GLY A 456 15.05 -12.55 14.99
C GLY A 456 14.44 -13.90 14.66
N TYR A 457 14.83 -14.93 15.40
CA TYR A 457 14.39 -16.29 15.11
C TYR A 457 14.25 -17.16 16.36
N ARG A 458 13.59 -18.30 16.16
CA ARG A 458 13.56 -19.40 17.13
C ARG A 458 13.54 -20.74 16.41
N VAL A 459 14.33 -21.69 16.91
CA VAL A 459 14.38 -23.06 16.42
C VAL A 459 13.30 -23.88 17.11
N PHE A 460 12.60 -24.67 16.30
CA PHE A 460 11.67 -25.71 16.70
C PHE A 460 12.09 -27.02 16.05
N LYS A 461 11.57 -28.14 16.55
CA LYS A 461 11.78 -29.45 15.93
C LYS A 461 10.49 -30.21 15.75
N LEU A 462 10.38 -30.81 14.58
CA LEU A 462 9.29 -31.70 14.22
C LEU A 462 9.74 -33.13 14.52
N LEU A 463 9.01 -33.79 15.41
CA LEU A 463 9.24 -35.17 15.80
C LEU A 463 8.14 -36.04 15.19
N ALA A 464 8.53 -37.16 14.60
CA ALA A 464 7.61 -38.17 14.08
C ALA A 464 7.97 -39.53 14.66
N SER A 465 6.95 -40.28 15.10
CA SER A 465 7.12 -41.65 15.59
C SER A 465 6.00 -42.56 15.05
N PRO A 466 6.26 -43.87 14.90
CA PRO A 466 5.23 -44.85 14.55
C PRO A 466 4.13 -45.00 15.62
N GLY A 467 2.90 -45.31 15.19
CA GLY A 467 1.76 -45.66 16.05
C GLY A 467 0.61 -44.66 16.01
N ASP A 468 -0.55 -45.02 16.60
CA ASP A 468 -1.80 -44.23 16.53
C ASP A 468 -1.66 -42.80 17.09
N PHE A 469 -2.21 -41.80 16.38
CA PHE A 469 -2.23 -40.39 16.80
C PHE A 469 -2.79 -40.28 18.24
N LEU A 470 -2.10 -39.55 19.13
CA LEU A 470 -2.63 -39.16 20.44
C LEU A 470 -3.72 -38.09 20.27
N VAL A 471 -4.88 -38.49 19.75
CA VAL A 471 -6.16 -37.80 19.91
C VAL A 471 -7.16 -38.85 20.36
N LYS A 472 -7.02 -39.27 21.62
CA LYS A 472 -8.07 -40.02 22.31
C LYS A 472 -8.39 -39.50 23.70
N ASP A 473 -7.96 -38.29 24.04
CA ASP A 473 -8.57 -37.58 25.15
C ASP A 473 -9.45 -36.44 24.63
N SER A 474 -10.71 -36.80 24.34
CA SER A 474 -11.75 -35.88 23.95
C SER A 474 -12.05 -34.80 25.00
N LYS A 475 -11.43 -34.90 26.18
CA LYS A 475 -11.49 -33.94 27.28
C LYS A 475 -10.48 -32.77 27.16
N GLN A 476 -9.55 -32.78 26.19
CA GLN A 476 -8.49 -31.76 26.04
C GLN A 476 -8.57 -30.89 24.77
N TYR A 477 -9.68 -30.92 24.01
CA TYR A 477 -9.89 -29.91 22.97
C TYR A 477 -10.13 -28.55 23.62
N SER A 478 -9.22 -27.59 23.40
CA SER A 478 -9.34 -26.26 24.01
C SER A 478 -10.05 -25.24 23.12
N VAL A 479 -10.24 -25.54 21.82
CA VAL A 479 -11.34 -24.99 21.02
C VAL A 479 -12.52 -25.96 21.08
N LYS A 480 -13.66 -25.50 21.62
CA LYS A 480 -14.89 -26.29 21.69
C LYS A 480 -15.70 -26.08 20.43
N ILE A 481 -16.23 -27.18 19.91
CA ILE A 481 -17.11 -27.18 18.74
C ILE A 481 -18.45 -27.77 19.18
N GLY A 482 -19.51 -26.98 19.11
CA GLY A 482 -20.88 -27.41 19.33
C GLY A 482 -21.64 -27.59 18.03
N LYS A 483 -22.96 -27.81 18.12
CA LYS A 483 -23.82 -28.02 16.94
C LYS A 483 -23.83 -26.83 15.97
N LYS A 484 -23.75 -25.60 16.49
CA LYS A 484 -23.85 -24.34 15.74
C LYS A 484 -22.87 -23.26 16.21
N TYR A 485 -21.79 -23.65 16.86
CA TYR A 485 -20.80 -22.70 17.35
C TYR A 485 -19.40 -23.31 17.43
N ILE A 486 -18.40 -22.44 17.36
CA ILE A 486 -17.03 -22.72 17.82
C ILE A 486 -16.65 -21.67 18.87
N GLU A 487 -15.94 -22.08 19.92
CA GLU A 487 -15.47 -21.15 20.95
C GLU A 487 -14.11 -21.52 21.51
N ASN A 488 -13.35 -20.53 21.92
CA ASN A 488 -12.15 -20.68 22.73
C ASN A 488 -12.36 -19.96 24.08
N LYS A 489 -11.28 -19.65 24.79
CA LYS A 489 -11.37 -18.91 26.07
C LYS A 489 -11.69 -17.42 25.92
N PHE A 490 -11.51 -16.85 24.73
CA PHE A 490 -11.69 -15.43 24.42
C PHE A 490 -13.00 -15.15 23.67
N LEU A 491 -13.28 -15.92 22.62
CA LEU A 491 -14.33 -15.65 21.64
C LEU A 491 -15.25 -16.86 21.48
N LYS A 492 -16.51 -16.57 21.14
CA LYS A 492 -17.49 -17.55 20.69
C LYS A 492 -18.14 -17.08 19.39
N LEU A 493 -17.97 -17.87 18.33
CA LEU A 493 -18.58 -17.65 17.02
C LEU A 493 -19.79 -18.59 16.88
N THR A 494 -20.94 -18.05 16.47
CA THR A 494 -22.19 -18.80 16.30
C THR A 494 -22.78 -18.59 14.91
N TRP A 495 -23.40 -19.64 14.34
CA TRP A 495 -24.15 -19.56 13.09
C TRP A 495 -25.60 -20.01 13.25
N GLY A 496 -26.49 -19.47 12.42
CA GLY A 496 -27.93 -19.47 12.60
C GLY A 496 -28.71 -20.36 11.64
N LYS A 497 -29.89 -19.88 11.22
CA LYS A 497 -30.67 -20.46 10.10
C LYS A 497 -29.98 -20.09 8.78
N HIS A 498 -30.18 -20.92 7.75
CA HIS A 498 -29.56 -20.74 6.42
C HIS A 498 -28.03 -20.70 6.42
N ASP A 499 -27.39 -21.27 7.45
CA ASP A 499 -25.93 -21.38 7.54
C ASP A 499 -25.19 -20.03 7.43
N CYS A 500 -25.82 -18.93 7.84
CA CYS A 500 -25.18 -17.63 8.02
C CYS A 500 -24.57 -17.52 9.43
N PHE A 501 -23.41 -16.88 9.54
CA PHE A 501 -22.82 -16.52 10.84
C PHE A 501 -23.59 -15.32 11.41
N THR A 502 -23.90 -15.35 12.71
CA THR A 502 -24.83 -14.38 13.32
C THR A 502 -24.31 -13.73 14.59
N SER A 503 -23.20 -14.21 15.17
CA SER A 503 -22.68 -13.68 16.43
C SER A 503 -21.19 -13.98 16.56
N LEU A 504 -20.47 -12.98 17.04
CA LEU A 504 -19.10 -13.10 17.51
C LEU A 504 -19.04 -12.43 18.88
N PHE A 505 -18.97 -13.25 19.92
CA PHE A 505 -19.06 -12.80 21.29
C PHE A 505 -17.68 -12.79 21.96
N ASP A 506 -17.23 -11.63 22.46
CA ASP A 506 -16.06 -11.53 23.34
C ASP A 506 -16.46 -11.86 24.78
N LYS A 507 -15.93 -13.00 25.26
CA LYS A 507 -16.19 -13.58 26.58
C LYS A 507 -15.48 -12.83 27.70
N LYS A 508 -14.33 -12.20 27.42
CA LYS A 508 -13.56 -11.43 28.41
C LYS A 508 -14.26 -10.12 28.72
N ASN A 509 -14.76 -9.44 27.69
CA ASN A 509 -15.39 -8.12 27.81
C ASN A 509 -16.93 -8.19 27.90
N ASN A 510 -17.53 -9.39 27.77
CA ASN A 510 -18.98 -9.62 27.78
C ASN A 510 -19.71 -8.89 26.64
N MET A 511 -19.07 -8.76 25.47
CA MET A 511 -19.55 -7.96 24.34
C MET A 511 -19.99 -8.82 23.16
N GLU A 512 -21.17 -8.53 22.62
CA GLU A 512 -21.61 -9.05 21.32
C GLU A 512 -21.24 -8.05 20.22
N LEU A 513 -20.57 -8.52 19.17
CA LEU A 513 -20.04 -7.66 18.13
C LEU A 513 -21.04 -7.30 17.05
N PHE A 514 -21.96 -8.22 16.74
CA PHE A 514 -22.84 -8.06 15.59
C PHE A 514 -24.30 -7.97 16.02
N SER A 515 -25.06 -7.12 15.35
CA SER A 515 -26.50 -6.95 15.57
C SER A 515 -27.36 -7.95 14.76
N GLY A 516 -26.75 -8.73 13.86
CA GLY A 516 -27.44 -9.69 13.02
C GLY A 516 -26.49 -10.61 12.24
N SER A 517 -26.97 -11.15 11.11
CA SER A 517 -26.13 -11.91 10.17
C SER A 517 -24.91 -11.09 9.75
N THR A 518 -23.74 -11.70 9.75
CA THR A 518 -22.46 -11.00 9.60
C THR A 518 -21.53 -11.72 8.61
N ALA A 519 -20.55 -10.97 8.11
CA ALA A 519 -19.72 -11.35 6.96
C ALA A 519 -20.58 -11.84 5.78
N GLU A 520 -21.68 -11.12 5.51
CA GLU A 520 -22.57 -11.44 4.40
C GLU A 520 -22.06 -10.80 3.12
N PHE A 521 -22.02 -11.58 2.03
CA PHE A 521 -21.67 -11.08 0.72
C PHE A 521 -22.88 -10.41 0.09
N ILE A 522 -22.83 -9.08 -0.03
CA ILE A 522 -23.88 -8.27 -0.65
C ILE A 522 -23.49 -7.92 -2.08
N VAL A 523 -24.50 -7.91 -2.96
CA VAL A 523 -24.36 -7.60 -4.38
C VAL A 523 -25.02 -6.27 -4.65
N ILE A 524 -24.23 -5.31 -5.10
CA ILE A 524 -24.66 -3.95 -5.44
C ILE A 524 -24.77 -3.83 -6.96
N LYS A 525 -25.82 -3.17 -7.44
CA LYS A 525 -25.93 -2.75 -8.84
C LYS A 525 -24.86 -1.70 -9.16
N ASP A 526 -24.13 -1.87 -10.27
CA ASP A 526 -23.16 -0.88 -10.72
C ASP A 526 -23.03 -0.83 -12.24
N GLU A 527 -23.71 0.14 -12.85
CA GLU A 527 -23.68 0.41 -14.29
C GLU A 527 -22.79 1.61 -14.64
N SER A 528 -22.04 2.12 -13.66
CA SER A 528 -21.11 3.24 -13.88
C SER A 528 -19.91 2.82 -14.73
N ASP A 529 -19.14 3.82 -15.12
CA ASP A 529 -17.92 3.70 -15.89
C ASP A 529 -16.78 3.08 -15.07
N THR A 530 -15.61 2.92 -15.69
CA THR A 530 -14.45 2.29 -15.05
C THR A 530 -14.03 3.01 -13.77
N TRP A 531 -14.02 4.34 -13.80
CA TRP A 531 -13.61 5.19 -12.69
C TRP A 531 -14.69 5.35 -11.61
N GLY A 532 -15.97 5.11 -11.96
CA GLY A 532 -17.09 5.42 -11.08
C GLY A 532 -17.31 6.92 -10.94
N HIS A 533 -17.09 7.69 -12.01
CA HIS A 533 -17.27 9.14 -12.01
C HIS A 533 -18.69 9.52 -11.54
N GLY A 534 -18.78 10.59 -10.74
CA GLY A 534 -20.07 11.06 -10.22
C GLY A 534 -20.77 10.10 -9.24
N LYS A 535 -20.12 9.01 -8.81
CA LYS A 535 -20.63 8.13 -7.74
C LYS A 535 -19.82 8.33 -6.47
N LEU A 536 -20.52 8.75 -5.41
CA LEU A 536 -19.97 8.81 -4.05
C LEU A 536 -20.30 7.57 -3.22
N GLU A 537 -21.45 6.94 -3.48
CA GLU A 537 -21.93 5.78 -2.73
C GLU A 537 -22.23 4.61 -3.68
N PHE A 538 -21.86 3.40 -3.25
CA PHE A 538 -22.23 2.14 -3.92
C PHE A 538 -23.11 1.29 -2.99
N ARG A 539 -24.38 1.70 -2.82
CA ARG A 539 -25.31 1.09 -1.86
C ARG A 539 -26.63 0.57 -2.44
N ASP A 540 -26.79 0.57 -3.76
CA ASP A 540 -27.95 -0.01 -4.46
C ASP A 540 -27.91 -1.54 -4.41
N GLU A 541 -28.25 -2.10 -3.24
CA GLU A 541 -28.24 -3.53 -2.97
C GLU A 541 -29.37 -4.24 -3.71
N ILE A 542 -29.01 -5.25 -4.52
CA ILE A 542 -29.97 -6.03 -5.31
C ILE A 542 -30.01 -7.52 -4.90
N GLY A 543 -29.18 -7.92 -3.95
CA GLY A 543 -29.14 -9.29 -3.49
C GLY A 543 -28.01 -9.59 -2.52
N ARG A 544 -28.12 -10.75 -1.87
CA ARG A 544 -27.10 -11.31 -0.96
C ARG A 544 -26.82 -12.75 -1.33
N PHE A 545 -25.61 -13.21 -1.09
CA PHE A 545 -25.26 -14.62 -1.28
C PHE A 545 -26.04 -15.47 -0.29
N ARG A 546 -26.56 -16.60 -0.76
CA ARG A 546 -27.21 -17.60 0.10
C ARG A 546 -26.21 -18.67 0.46
N MET A 547 -25.89 -18.77 1.75
CA MET A 547 -25.11 -19.89 2.28
C MET A 547 -25.98 -21.15 2.30
N LYS A 548 -25.40 -22.28 1.88
CA LYS A 548 -26.13 -23.55 1.71
C LYS A 548 -25.57 -24.68 2.55
N LYS A 549 -24.32 -24.56 2.96
CA LYS A 549 -23.59 -25.61 3.67
C LYS A 549 -22.55 -24.98 4.58
N ILE A 550 -22.62 -25.30 5.86
CA ILE A 550 -21.49 -25.17 6.77
C ILE A 550 -20.88 -26.55 7.03
N GLU A 551 -19.55 -26.63 6.91
CA GLU A 551 -18.77 -27.83 7.22
C GLU A 551 -17.62 -27.50 8.16
N ILE A 552 -17.40 -28.34 9.16
CA ILE A 552 -16.22 -28.25 10.03
C ILE A 552 -15.09 -28.98 9.29
N LEU A 553 -14.11 -28.22 8.80
CA LEU A 553 -12.96 -28.78 8.09
C LEU A 553 -11.88 -29.28 9.03
N GLU A 554 -11.66 -28.56 10.13
CA GLU A 554 -10.64 -28.90 11.10
C GLU A 554 -11.20 -28.86 12.52
N ARG A 555 -10.94 -29.94 13.26
CA ARG A 555 -11.21 -30.07 14.69
C ARG A 555 -9.91 -30.43 15.40
N GLY A 556 -9.14 -29.42 15.77
CA GLY A 556 -7.82 -29.62 16.37
C GLY A 556 -7.63 -28.85 17.67
N PRO A 557 -6.57 -29.19 18.43
CA PRO A 557 -6.21 -28.50 19.67
C PRO A 557 -5.54 -27.13 19.44
N VAL A 558 -5.13 -26.80 18.21
CA VAL A 558 -4.55 -25.49 17.86
C VAL A 558 -5.60 -24.55 17.29
N GLN A 559 -6.46 -25.03 16.40
CA GLN A 559 -7.53 -24.26 15.77
C GLN A 559 -8.74 -25.14 15.41
N ALA A 560 -9.88 -24.49 15.23
CA ALA A 560 -11.01 -25.02 14.49
C ALA A 560 -11.21 -24.20 13.21
N VAL A 561 -11.55 -24.89 12.12
CA VAL A 561 -11.86 -24.26 10.82
C VAL A 561 -13.28 -24.66 10.42
N VAL A 562 -14.13 -23.66 10.21
CA VAL A 562 -15.52 -23.83 9.76
C VAL A 562 -15.68 -23.17 8.40
N ARG A 563 -15.97 -23.94 7.37
CA ARG A 563 -16.19 -23.47 6.01
C ARG A 563 -17.67 -23.29 5.73
N GLY A 564 -18.06 -22.08 5.32
CA GLY A 564 -19.33 -21.83 4.66
C GLY A 564 -19.18 -21.89 3.13
N LYS A 565 -20.13 -22.53 2.45
CA LYS A 565 -20.25 -22.53 0.99
C LYS A 565 -21.59 -21.92 0.56
N GLY A 566 -21.53 -21.05 -0.43
CA GLY A 566 -22.72 -20.33 -0.92
C GLY A 566 -22.52 -19.71 -2.29
N GLY A 567 -23.43 -18.83 -2.67
CA GLY A 567 -23.35 -18.13 -3.94
C GLY A 567 -24.56 -17.22 -4.21
N TRP A 568 -24.45 -16.48 -5.30
CA TRP A 568 -25.53 -15.69 -5.88
C TRP A 568 -25.45 -15.80 -7.40
N ASN A 569 -26.57 -16.14 -8.05
CA ASN A 569 -26.64 -16.40 -9.49
C ASN A 569 -25.55 -17.35 -10.00
N LYS A 570 -24.60 -16.83 -10.77
CA LYS A 570 -23.51 -17.60 -11.40
C LYS A 570 -22.26 -17.64 -10.53
N SER A 571 -22.22 -16.86 -9.46
CA SER A 571 -21.07 -16.68 -8.59
C SER A 571 -21.14 -17.57 -7.36
N LYS A 572 -19.97 -18.03 -6.90
CA LYS A 572 -19.83 -18.95 -5.77
C LYS A 572 -18.82 -18.42 -4.77
N VAL A 573 -18.99 -18.79 -3.50
CA VAL A 573 -18.04 -18.45 -2.43
C VAL A 573 -17.76 -19.64 -1.53
N GLU A 574 -16.51 -19.73 -1.10
CA GLU A 574 -16.07 -20.51 0.05
C GLU A 574 -15.44 -19.56 1.07
N MET A 575 -15.90 -19.59 2.31
CA MET A 575 -15.39 -18.75 3.40
C MET A 575 -15.06 -19.60 4.61
N ASP A 576 -13.79 -19.61 5.00
CA ASP A 576 -13.27 -20.27 6.19
C ASP A 576 -13.22 -19.30 7.36
N TRP A 577 -13.88 -19.66 8.46
CA TRP A 577 -13.73 -19.04 9.76
C TRP A 577 -12.74 -19.84 10.60
N ILE A 578 -11.65 -19.20 11.01
CA ILE A 578 -10.55 -19.84 11.72
C ILE A 578 -10.48 -19.27 13.14
N LEU A 579 -10.75 -20.12 14.13
CA LEU A 579 -10.62 -19.79 15.54
C LEU A 579 -9.47 -20.56 16.16
N TYR A 580 -8.45 -19.83 16.59
CA TYR A 580 -7.27 -20.42 17.23
C TYR A 580 -7.50 -20.55 18.74
N ASN A 581 -6.98 -21.61 19.34
CA ASN A 581 -7.07 -21.88 20.77
C ASN A 581 -6.50 -20.73 21.63
N SER A 582 -5.37 -20.17 21.22
CA SER A 582 -4.55 -19.29 22.08
C SER A 582 -4.49 -17.83 21.65
N LEU A 583 -5.34 -17.41 20.69
CA LEU A 583 -5.40 -16.07 20.11
C LEU A 583 -6.82 -15.50 20.27
N PHE A 584 -6.92 -14.17 20.31
CA PHE A 584 -8.16 -13.44 20.64
C PHE A 584 -8.80 -12.77 19.42
N TYR A 585 -8.37 -13.12 18.21
CA TYR A 585 -8.92 -12.67 16.94
C TYR A 585 -9.44 -13.86 16.13
N VAL A 586 -10.19 -13.56 15.08
CA VAL A 586 -10.67 -14.54 14.10
C VAL A 586 -10.11 -14.21 12.73
N ASP A 587 -9.57 -15.21 12.04
CA ASP A 587 -9.17 -15.06 10.64
C ASP A 587 -10.28 -15.58 9.72
N LEU A 588 -10.53 -14.84 8.64
CA LEU A 588 -11.35 -15.24 7.50
C LEU A 588 -10.43 -15.56 6.34
N ARG A 589 -10.62 -16.70 5.67
CA ARG A 589 -10.03 -16.97 4.36
C ARG A 589 -11.16 -17.14 3.34
N VAL A 590 -11.19 -16.29 2.34
CA VAL A 590 -12.30 -16.24 1.38
C VAL A 590 -11.79 -16.58 0.00
N THR A 591 -12.54 -17.41 -0.73
CA THR A 591 -12.37 -17.64 -2.16
C THR A 591 -13.70 -17.42 -2.87
N VAL A 592 -13.74 -16.48 -3.82
CA VAL A 592 -14.92 -16.15 -4.62
C VAL A 592 -14.65 -16.52 -6.08
N ASP A 593 -15.54 -17.28 -6.71
CA ASP A 593 -15.62 -17.36 -8.17
C ASP A 593 -16.67 -16.37 -8.65
N TRP A 594 -16.23 -15.21 -9.14
CA TRP A 594 -17.07 -14.08 -9.52
C TRP A 594 -17.39 -14.10 -11.02
N ARG A 595 -18.69 -14.11 -11.34
CA ARG A 595 -19.21 -14.24 -12.70
C ARG A 595 -20.26 -13.18 -13.06
N GLU A 596 -20.52 -12.24 -12.15
CA GLU A 596 -21.47 -11.17 -12.37
C GLU A 596 -20.81 -9.98 -13.07
N LYS A 597 -21.60 -9.26 -13.85
CA LYS A 597 -21.18 -8.13 -14.70
C LYS A 597 -21.96 -6.89 -14.29
N HIS A 598 -21.32 -5.71 -14.29
CA HIS A 598 -21.94 -4.45 -13.82
C HIS A 598 -22.49 -4.57 -12.38
N LYS A 599 -21.67 -5.17 -11.52
CA LYS A 599 -21.99 -5.40 -10.11
C LYS A 599 -20.76 -5.21 -9.25
N ILE A 600 -21.02 -4.91 -7.98
CA ILE A 600 -20.02 -4.88 -6.90
C ILE A 600 -20.36 -5.97 -5.89
N LEU A 601 -19.32 -6.63 -5.39
CA LEU A 601 -19.39 -7.53 -4.27
C LEU A 601 -18.78 -6.84 -3.05
N LYS A 602 -19.54 -6.72 -1.95
CA LYS A 602 -19.02 -6.25 -0.66
C LYS A 602 -19.26 -7.28 0.44
N LEU A 603 -18.46 -7.22 1.51
CA LEU A 603 -18.62 -8.01 2.72
C LEU A 603 -19.19 -7.13 3.83
N SER A 604 -20.41 -7.42 4.28
CA SER A 604 -21.13 -6.64 5.29
C SER A 604 -20.95 -7.18 6.71
N PHE A 605 -20.70 -6.27 7.64
CA PHE A 605 -20.59 -6.48 9.08
C PHE A 605 -21.50 -5.48 9.82
N PRO A 606 -22.75 -5.86 10.16
CA PRO A 606 -23.63 -5.03 10.96
C PRO A 606 -23.21 -5.09 12.42
N LEU A 607 -22.57 -4.03 12.92
CA LEU A 607 -22.06 -3.96 14.29
C LEU A 607 -23.19 -3.72 15.30
N ASN A 608 -22.97 -4.08 16.56
CA ASN A 608 -23.95 -3.85 17.62
C ASN A 608 -23.92 -2.42 18.19
N ALA A 609 -22.97 -1.59 17.74
CA ALA A 609 -22.85 -0.19 18.13
C ALA A 609 -22.28 0.65 16.98
N CYS A 610 -22.59 1.95 17.01
CA CYS A 610 -21.94 2.95 16.16
C CYS A 610 -20.69 3.49 16.87
N GLY A 611 -19.78 4.07 16.10
CA GLY A 611 -18.55 4.64 16.64
C GLY A 611 -17.84 5.56 15.67
N ILE A 612 -16.71 6.08 16.13
CA ILE A 612 -15.74 6.76 15.29
C ILE A 612 -15.13 5.71 14.38
N THR A 613 -15.10 6.01 13.08
CA THR A 613 -14.42 5.19 12.09
C THR A 613 -13.01 5.72 11.90
N THR A 614 -12.01 4.86 12.08
CA THR A 614 -10.63 5.19 11.76
C THR A 614 -10.09 4.19 10.74
N ALA A 615 -9.40 4.68 9.72
CA ALA A 615 -8.75 3.85 8.71
C ALA A 615 -7.25 4.12 8.66
N GLU A 616 -6.47 3.10 8.31
CA GLU A 616 -5.06 3.28 7.98
C GLU A 616 -4.92 4.07 6.67
N ILE A 617 -4.00 5.03 6.68
CA ILE A 617 -3.48 5.70 5.49
C ILE A 617 -1.95 5.51 5.43
N PRO A 618 -1.29 5.78 4.30
CA PRO A 618 0.16 5.68 4.21
C PRO A 618 0.86 6.51 5.30
N TYR A 619 1.60 5.83 6.20
CA TYR A 619 2.24 6.44 7.38
C TYR A 619 1.30 7.30 8.25
N GLY A 620 0.06 6.84 8.46
CA GLY A 620 -0.89 7.52 9.31
C GLY A 620 -2.16 6.72 9.59
N ALA A 621 -3.09 7.37 10.29
CA ALA A 621 -4.47 6.94 10.37
C ALA A 621 -5.37 8.17 10.34
N ILE A 622 -6.56 8.04 9.75
CA ILE A 622 -7.52 9.15 9.65
C ILE A 622 -8.91 8.73 10.08
N GLU A 623 -9.62 9.66 10.71
CA GLU A 623 -11.03 9.50 11.08
C GLU A 623 -11.91 9.94 9.91
N ARG A 624 -12.88 9.10 9.53
CA ARG A 624 -13.85 9.42 8.48
C ARG A 624 -15.28 9.33 8.98
N SER A 625 -16.15 10.16 8.41
CA SER A 625 -17.57 10.16 8.77
C SER A 625 -18.27 8.92 8.18
N PRO A 626 -19.17 8.24 8.92
CA PRO A 626 -19.93 7.10 8.41
C PRO A 626 -21.11 7.55 7.52
N SER A 627 -20.82 8.23 6.41
CA SER A 627 -21.81 8.80 5.47
C SER A 627 -22.40 7.76 4.50
N GLY A 628 -21.71 6.63 4.30
CA GLY A 628 -21.95 5.67 3.23
C GLY A 628 -21.13 5.93 1.97
N THR A 629 -20.26 6.95 2.00
CA THR A 629 -19.27 7.23 0.95
C THR A 629 -18.29 6.06 0.82
N GLU A 630 -17.88 5.74 -0.41
CA GLU A 630 -16.80 4.78 -0.66
C GLU A 630 -15.44 5.44 -0.34
N GLU A 631 -14.72 4.86 0.61
CA GLU A 631 -13.48 5.40 1.16
C GLU A 631 -12.29 4.46 0.91
N PRO A 632 -11.08 5.00 0.66
CA PRO A 632 -9.88 4.19 0.54
C PRO A 632 -9.34 3.80 1.93
N MET A 633 -8.80 2.59 2.08
CA MET A 633 -8.04 2.16 3.26
C MET A 633 -6.72 1.52 2.84
N ASN A 634 -5.69 1.60 3.67
CA ASN A 634 -4.47 0.85 3.43
C ASN A 634 -4.62 -0.63 3.85
N GLN A 635 -4.42 -1.02 5.11
CA GLN A 635 -4.51 -2.44 5.52
C GLN A 635 -5.53 -2.71 6.62
N TRP A 636 -6.10 -1.69 7.27
CA TRP A 636 -7.11 -1.87 8.31
C TRP A 636 -8.10 -0.71 8.42
N ILE A 637 -9.28 -1.04 8.92
CA ILE A 637 -10.32 -0.11 9.40
C ILE A 637 -10.77 -0.51 10.80
N ASP A 638 -11.23 0.46 11.57
CA ASP A 638 -11.72 0.29 12.93
C ASP A 638 -12.97 1.10 13.17
N VAL A 639 -13.93 0.52 13.91
CA VAL A 639 -15.06 1.25 14.47
C VAL A 639 -15.00 1.14 15.99
N THR A 640 -14.71 2.26 16.65
CA THR A 640 -14.63 2.35 18.12
C THR A 640 -15.68 3.30 18.65
N GLY A 641 -16.47 2.85 19.64
CA GLY A 641 -17.52 3.64 20.26
C GLY A 641 -17.87 3.15 21.66
N ASP A 642 -19.02 3.58 22.17
CA ASP A 642 -19.53 3.11 23.46
C ASP A 642 -20.49 1.94 23.25
N TRP A 643 -20.02 0.75 23.60
CA TRP A 643 -20.76 -0.49 23.42
C TRP A 643 -21.41 -0.90 24.73
N GLN A 644 -22.59 -1.51 24.65
CA GLN A 644 -23.33 -1.98 25.82
C GLN A 644 -23.23 -3.49 25.96
N ASP A 645 -22.85 -3.95 27.14
CA ASP A 645 -22.89 -5.38 27.48
C ASP A 645 -24.33 -5.85 27.80
N LYS A 646 -24.51 -7.15 28.01
CA LYS A 646 -25.83 -7.73 28.33
C LYS A 646 -26.48 -7.21 29.62
N LYS A 647 -25.72 -6.52 30.48
CA LYS A 647 -26.20 -5.91 31.73
C LYS A 647 -26.41 -4.40 31.60
N GLY A 648 -26.27 -3.84 30.39
CA GLY A 648 -26.43 -2.42 30.11
C GLY A 648 -25.19 -1.57 30.45
N LYS A 649 -24.05 -2.18 30.81
CA LYS A 649 -22.82 -1.43 31.10
C LYS A 649 -22.19 -0.94 29.80
N LYS A 650 -22.08 0.38 29.66
CA LYS A 650 -21.34 1.03 28.57
C LYS A 650 -19.84 0.92 28.78
N THR A 651 -19.12 0.46 27.76
CA THR A 651 -17.65 0.40 27.74
C THR A 651 -17.15 0.87 26.38
N ARG A 652 -16.07 1.68 26.38
CA ARG A 652 -15.37 2.04 25.15
C ARG A 652 -14.77 0.78 24.51
N TYR A 653 -15.23 0.43 23.33
CA TYR A 653 -14.94 -0.84 22.68
C TYR A 653 -14.98 -0.69 21.17
N GLY A 654 -14.31 -1.58 20.45
CA GLY A 654 -14.29 -1.53 18.99
C GLY A 654 -14.05 -2.88 18.33
N LEU A 655 -14.28 -2.87 17.03
CA LEU A 655 -13.94 -3.96 16.13
C LEU A 655 -13.12 -3.40 14.98
N ALA A 656 -11.91 -3.94 14.83
CA ALA A 656 -11.10 -3.68 13.66
C ALA A 656 -11.15 -4.85 12.67
N ILE A 657 -11.02 -4.50 11.39
CA ILE A 657 -10.88 -5.42 10.28
C ILE A 657 -9.55 -5.09 9.60
N ALA A 658 -8.60 -6.01 9.66
CA ALA A 658 -7.36 -5.94 8.89
C ALA A 658 -7.40 -6.93 7.72
N ASP A 659 -6.75 -6.63 6.61
CA ASP A 659 -6.83 -7.46 5.41
C ASP A 659 -5.53 -7.47 4.56
N ASP A 660 -5.47 -8.37 3.56
CA ASP A 660 -4.28 -8.61 2.73
C ASP A 660 -4.35 -8.11 1.27
N SER A 661 -5.45 -7.47 0.84
CA SER A 661 -5.61 -7.12 -0.59
C SER A 661 -6.72 -6.11 -0.96
N LEU A 662 -7.56 -5.69 -0.03
CA LEU A 662 -8.75 -4.87 -0.20
C LEU A 662 -8.45 -3.42 0.19
N TYR A 663 -8.90 -2.47 -0.61
CA TYR A 663 -8.60 -1.04 -0.43
C TYR A 663 -9.83 -0.15 -0.34
N GLY A 664 -11.04 -0.66 -0.59
CA GLY A 664 -12.28 0.12 -0.55
C GLY A 664 -13.19 -0.34 0.56
N TYR A 665 -13.84 0.60 1.24
CA TYR A 665 -14.88 0.31 2.23
C TYR A 665 -15.93 1.42 2.26
N ASP A 666 -17.10 1.14 2.79
CA ASP A 666 -18.09 2.16 3.16
C ASP A 666 -18.69 1.83 4.53
N ILE A 667 -19.10 2.87 5.26
CA ILE A 667 -19.79 2.72 6.54
C ILE A 667 -20.97 3.67 6.57
N LYS A 668 -22.14 3.14 6.91
CA LYS A 668 -23.34 3.93 7.16
C LYS A 668 -24.05 3.35 8.38
N ASN A 669 -24.42 4.22 9.32
CA ASN A 669 -24.94 3.81 10.62
C ASN A 669 -23.92 2.92 11.37
N ASN A 670 -24.30 1.69 11.69
CA ASN A 670 -23.49 0.67 12.36
C ASN A 670 -23.01 -0.44 11.41
N GLU A 671 -23.21 -0.31 10.10
CA GLU A 671 -22.85 -1.36 9.14
C GLU A 671 -21.56 -1.00 8.41
N VAL A 672 -20.54 -1.83 8.61
CA VAL A 672 -19.26 -1.75 7.90
C VAL A 672 -19.34 -2.65 6.67
N ARG A 673 -19.03 -2.12 5.49
CA ARG A 673 -18.98 -2.89 4.24
C ARG A 673 -17.59 -2.77 3.64
N VAL A 674 -16.89 -3.89 3.51
CA VAL A 674 -15.60 -3.92 2.81
C VAL A 674 -15.85 -4.27 1.35
N THR A 675 -15.42 -3.42 0.42
CA THR A 675 -15.60 -3.64 -1.01
C THR A 675 -14.58 -4.65 -1.52
N ILE A 676 -15.05 -5.76 -2.10
CA ILE A 676 -14.19 -6.88 -2.53
C ILE A 676 -13.87 -6.79 -4.02
N LEU A 677 -14.90 -6.77 -4.86
CA LEU A 677 -14.78 -6.83 -6.32
C LEU A 677 -15.73 -5.86 -6.97
N ARG A 678 -15.25 -5.07 -7.93
CA ARG A 678 -16.09 -4.26 -8.82
C ARG A 678 -15.92 -4.74 -10.26
N SER A 679 -17.00 -4.94 -11.01
CA SER A 679 -16.96 -5.54 -12.35
C SER A 679 -17.55 -4.64 -13.45
N PRO A 680 -17.03 -3.40 -13.63
CA PRO A 680 -17.38 -2.59 -14.79
C PRO A 680 -16.69 -3.15 -16.06
N LEU A 681 -16.89 -2.47 -17.18
CA LEU A 681 -16.12 -2.71 -18.40
C LEU A 681 -14.68 -2.19 -18.22
N TYR A 682 -13.71 -2.78 -18.90
CA TYR A 682 -12.35 -2.22 -18.98
C TYR A 682 -12.34 -0.90 -19.75
N ALA A 683 -11.68 0.12 -19.19
CA ALA A 683 -11.36 1.39 -19.83
C ALA A 683 -12.54 2.08 -20.54
N MET A 684 -13.76 1.88 -20.05
CA MET A 684 -14.96 2.56 -20.52
C MET A 684 -15.19 3.80 -19.67
N ASP A 685 -15.19 4.97 -20.30
CA ASP A 685 -15.59 6.26 -19.72
C ASP A 685 -17.11 6.50 -19.91
N GLN A 686 -17.69 7.44 -19.16
CA GLN A 686 -19.09 7.87 -19.27
C GLN A 686 -19.44 8.45 -20.63
N SER A 687 -18.49 9.11 -21.30
CA SER A 687 -18.65 9.60 -22.67
C SER A 687 -18.67 8.47 -23.71
N GLY A 688 -18.24 7.27 -23.34
CA GLY A 688 -18.15 6.11 -24.21
C GLY A 688 -19.52 5.60 -24.67
N ASN A 689 -19.67 5.40 -25.98
CA ASN A 689 -20.90 4.85 -26.54
C ASN A 689 -20.96 3.33 -26.32
N LYS A 690 -21.75 2.91 -25.31
CA LYS A 690 -21.95 1.50 -24.96
C LYS A 690 -22.48 0.66 -26.12
N ASP A 691 -23.33 1.24 -26.99
CA ASP A 691 -23.90 0.54 -28.15
C ASP A 691 -22.87 0.25 -29.25
N LYS A 692 -21.75 0.99 -29.26
CA LYS A 692 -20.61 0.74 -30.15
C LYS A 692 -19.56 -0.20 -29.55
N THR A 693 -19.76 -0.72 -28.34
CA THR A 693 -18.78 -1.61 -27.69
C THR A 693 -18.81 -3.00 -28.34
N VAL A 694 -17.87 -3.26 -29.24
CA VAL A 694 -17.69 -4.56 -29.88
C VAL A 694 -16.87 -5.46 -28.94
N ARG A 695 -17.49 -6.52 -28.40
CA ARG A 695 -16.88 -7.53 -27.49
C ARG A 695 -16.50 -6.98 -26.10
N PRO A 696 -17.51 -6.66 -25.25
CA PRO A 696 -17.27 -6.11 -23.93
C PRO A 696 -16.45 -7.06 -23.04
N LYS A 697 -15.37 -6.54 -22.45
CA LYS A 697 -14.56 -7.22 -21.43
C LYS A 697 -14.88 -6.63 -20.06
N TYR A 698 -15.17 -7.50 -19.11
CA TYR A 698 -15.54 -7.13 -17.75
C TYR A 698 -14.39 -7.39 -16.79
N MET A 699 -14.18 -6.47 -15.86
CA MET A 699 -13.16 -6.62 -14.82
C MET A 699 -13.51 -7.72 -13.82
N ASN A 700 -12.50 -8.20 -13.09
CA ASN A 700 -12.67 -9.06 -11.92
C ASN A 700 -13.47 -10.36 -12.15
N GLN A 701 -13.54 -10.88 -13.37
CA GLN A 701 -14.12 -12.19 -13.63
C GLN A 701 -13.19 -13.32 -13.18
N GLY A 702 -13.76 -14.41 -12.63
CA GLY A 702 -13.02 -15.60 -12.23
C GLY A 702 -12.76 -15.71 -10.73
N ILE A 703 -11.69 -16.43 -10.36
CA ILE A 703 -11.42 -16.82 -8.97
C ILE A 703 -10.53 -15.79 -8.28
N HIS A 704 -10.99 -15.29 -7.14
CA HIS A 704 -10.29 -14.34 -6.28
C HIS A 704 -10.20 -14.89 -4.86
N SER A 705 -9.11 -14.59 -4.16
CA SER A 705 -8.93 -15.00 -2.77
C SER A 705 -8.30 -13.89 -1.95
N PHE A 706 -8.74 -13.74 -0.70
CA PHE A 706 -8.22 -12.75 0.24
C PHE A 706 -8.36 -13.27 1.67
N LYS A 707 -7.71 -12.57 2.59
CA LYS A 707 -7.81 -12.82 4.03
C LYS A 707 -8.23 -11.56 4.76
N CYS A 708 -9.05 -11.74 5.79
CA CYS A 708 -9.37 -10.69 6.74
C CYS A 708 -9.14 -11.20 8.17
N ARG A 709 -8.86 -10.30 9.10
CA ARG A 709 -8.74 -10.58 10.52
C ARG A 709 -9.68 -9.65 11.28
N LEU A 710 -10.56 -10.26 12.08
CA LEU A 710 -11.50 -9.56 12.96
C LEU A 710 -10.88 -9.44 14.35
N ILE A 711 -10.65 -8.21 14.81
CA ILE A 711 -9.90 -7.89 16.02
C ILE A 711 -10.82 -7.13 17.00
N PRO A 712 -11.53 -7.83 17.89
CA PRO A 712 -12.20 -7.18 19.01
C PRO A 712 -11.17 -6.52 19.93
N HIS A 713 -11.45 -5.30 20.38
CA HIS A 713 -10.57 -4.62 21.33
C HIS A 713 -11.32 -3.70 22.29
N SER A 714 -10.73 -3.54 23.48
CA SER A 714 -11.22 -2.61 24.52
C SER A 714 -10.41 -1.32 24.50
N GLY A 715 -11.08 -0.18 24.65
CA GLY A 715 -10.44 1.13 24.62
C GLY A 715 -10.38 1.69 23.20
N SER A 716 -9.20 2.10 22.75
CA SER A 716 -9.00 2.74 21.45
C SER A 716 -8.08 1.91 20.55
N TRP A 717 -8.15 2.16 19.24
CA TRP A 717 -7.31 1.51 18.25
C TRP A 717 -5.80 1.72 18.52
N GLN A 718 -5.41 2.88 19.06
CA GLN A 718 -4.03 3.19 19.45
C GLN A 718 -3.51 2.19 20.50
N LYS A 719 -4.31 1.97 21.56
CA LYS A 719 -3.96 1.05 22.64
C LYS A 719 -3.97 -0.40 22.18
N ALA A 720 -4.86 -0.73 21.23
CA ALA A 720 -4.91 -2.05 20.60
C ALA A 720 -3.75 -2.32 19.64
N GLN A 721 -3.02 -1.27 19.20
CA GLN A 721 -1.91 -1.35 18.25
C GLN A 721 -2.32 -2.08 16.95
N LEU A 722 -3.46 -1.68 16.37
CA LEU A 722 -4.09 -2.40 15.25
C LEU A 722 -3.17 -2.63 14.06
N ILE A 723 -2.31 -1.66 13.75
CA ILE A 723 -1.33 -1.77 12.67
C ILE A 723 -0.43 -3.00 12.83
N ASN A 724 -0.10 -3.43 14.05
CA ASN A 724 0.74 -4.60 14.28
C ASN A 724 0.04 -5.88 13.80
N PHE A 725 -1.29 -5.98 13.97
CA PHE A 725 -2.07 -7.11 13.46
C PHE A 725 -2.15 -7.12 11.94
N ALA A 726 -2.24 -5.95 11.31
CA ALA A 726 -2.24 -5.81 9.86
C ALA A 726 -0.88 -6.20 9.26
N TYR A 727 0.22 -5.74 9.88
CA TYR A 727 1.58 -6.12 9.50
C TYR A 727 1.85 -7.62 9.75
N GLU A 728 1.36 -8.20 10.85
CA GLU A 728 1.46 -9.64 11.09
C GLU A 728 0.67 -10.49 10.08
N LEU A 729 -0.44 -9.97 9.55
CA LEU A 729 -1.23 -10.62 8.50
C LEU A 729 -0.50 -10.57 7.14
N ASN A 730 0.08 -9.41 6.80
CA ASN A 730 0.74 -9.17 5.52
C ASN A 730 2.21 -9.63 5.46
N GLN A 731 2.89 -9.70 6.61
CA GLN A 731 4.25 -10.23 6.79
C GLN A 731 4.24 -11.30 7.90
N PRO A 732 3.66 -12.49 7.65
CA PRO A 732 3.63 -13.56 8.63
C PRO A 732 5.05 -14.04 8.97
N PRO A 733 5.26 -14.68 10.14
CA PRO A 733 6.52 -15.38 10.41
C PRO A 733 6.84 -16.40 9.32
N ILE A 734 8.13 -16.54 9.03
CA ILE A 734 8.62 -17.36 7.94
C ILE A 734 9.20 -18.65 8.50
N PRO A 735 8.49 -19.80 8.43
CA PRO A 735 9.06 -21.08 8.79
C PRO A 735 10.02 -21.56 7.70
N PHE A 736 11.19 -21.99 8.11
CA PHE A 736 12.25 -22.48 7.25
C PHE A 736 12.69 -23.86 7.74
N VAL A 737 12.20 -24.90 7.06
CA VAL A 737 12.58 -26.29 7.34
C VAL A 737 14.01 -26.51 6.84
N THR A 738 14.90 -26.96 7.72
CA THR A 738 16.32 -27.15 7.41
C THR A 738 16.81 -28.52 7.86
N TYR A 739 18.09 -28.80 7.67
CA TYR A 739 18.76 -30.01 8.13
C TYR A 739 19.49 -29.75 9.45
N SER A 740 19.82 -30.83 10.17
CA SER A 740 20.55 -30.75 11.43
C SER A 740 22.03 -30.47 11.17
N HIS A 741 22.56 -29.39 11.73
CA HIS A 741 23.98 -29.05 11.67
C HIS A 741 24.38 -28.25 12.91
N GLN A 742 25.68 -28.28 13.22
CA GLN A 742 26.24 -27.38 14.21
C GLN A 742 26.29 -25.96 13.63
N GLY A 743 26.04 -24.95 14.47
CA GLY A 743 26.18 -23.54 14.10
C GLY A 743 26.68 -22.73 15.29
N PRO A 744 27.37 -21.61 15.07
CA PRO A 744 27.89 -20.77 16.14
C PRO A 744 26.82 -20.00 16.93
N TRP A 745 25.61 -19.83 16.38
CA TRP A 745 24.53 -19.10 17.04
C TRP A 745 23.59 -20.03 17.82
N THR A 746 23.04 -19.48 18.90
CA THR A 746 22.07 -20.18 19.76
C THR A 746 20.76 -20.50 19.03
N LYS A 747 19.93 -21.36 19.61
CA LYS A 747 18.64 -21.77 19.03
C LYS A 747 17.55 -20.69 19.04
N LYS A 748 17.84 -19.51 19.60
CA LYS A 748 16.89 -18.41 19.76
C LYS A 748 17.64 -17.09 19.91
N SER A 749 17.26 -16.08 19.14
CA SER A 749 17.85 -14.75 19.24
C SER A 749 16.90 -13.64 18.79
N SER A 750 17.17 -12.42 19.26
CA SER A 750 16.53 -11.17 18.83
C SER A 750 17.63 -10.23 18.35
N TRP A 751 17.59 -9.83 17.08
CA TRP A 751 18.61 -8.95 16.50
C TRP A 751 18.24 -7.48 16.65
N ILE A 752 16.95 -7.16 16.57
CA ILE A 752 16.42 -5.81 16.78
C ILE A 752 15.16 -5.92 17.64
N SER A 753 15.05 -5.05 18.65
CA SER A 753 13.84 -4.92 19.45
C SER A 753 13.58 -3.45 19.75
N ILE A 754 12.34 -3.02 19.51
CA ILE A 754 11.93 -1.63 19.72
C ILE A 754 10.83 -1.60 20.77
N LYS A 755 10.94 -0.68 21.71
CA LYS A 755 9.90 -0.42 22.71
C LYS A 755 9.65 1.08 22.83
N PRO A 756 8.39 1.52 22.96
CA PRO A 756 7.14 0.73 22.86
C PRO A 756 6.83 0.23 21.44
N ASN A 757 5.91 -0.75 21.32
CA ASN A 757 5.59 -1.43 20.05
C ASN A 757 4.76 -0.59 19.06
N ASN A 758 4.44 0.67 19.38
CA ASN A 758 3.87 1.63 18.43
C ASN A 758 4.94 2.32 17.56
N LEU A 759 6.23 2.07 17.81
CA LEU A 759 7.30 2.46 16.88
C LEU A 759 7.70 1.26 16.01
N LEU A 760 7.31 1.30 14.74
CA LEU A 760 7.49 0.21 13.80
C LEU A 760 8.81 0.39 13.04
N LEU A 761 9.58 -0.70 12.89
CA LEU A 761 10.67 -0.75 11.90
C LEU A 761 10.07 -1.10 10.54
N THR A 762 9.88 -0.10 9.68
CA THR A 762 9.16 -0.27 8.41
C THR A 762 10.11 -0.75 7.32
N SER A 763 11.28 -0.12 7.19
CA SER A 763 12.37 -0.53 6.30
C SER A 763 13.71 -0.57 7.03
N MET A 764 14.56 -1.51 6.62
CA MET A 764 15.97 -1.55 6.98
C MET A 764 16.77 -1.92 5.75
N LYS A 765 17.66 -1.01 5.31
CA LYS A 765 18.45 -1.18 4.09
C LYS A 765 19.88 -0.69 4.26
N MET A 766 20.76 -1.07 3.33
CA MET A 766 22.06 -0.40 3.20
C MET A 766 21.84 1.00 2.62
N ALA A 767 22.58 2.00 3.08
CA ALA A 767 22.56 3.35 2.51
C ALA A 767 22.97 3.33 1.03
N GLU A 768 22.46 4.28 0.26
CA GLU A 768 22.75 4.41 -1.18
C GLU A 768 24.19 4.90 -1.41
N ASP A 769 24.67 5.83 -0.58
CA ASP A 769 25.98 6.50 -0.76
C ASP A 769 27.05 6.08 0.25
N SER A 770 26.77 5.12 1.13
CA SER A 770 27.73 4.65 2.13
C SER A 770 27.50 3.19 2.51
N ASP A 771 28.37 2.65 3.36
CA ASP A 771 28.20 1.32 3.98
C ASP A 771 27.42 1.38 5.32
N ASN A 772 26.77 2.51 5.62
CA ASN A 772 25.89 2.59 6.77
C ASN A 772 24.58 1.81 6.53
N ILE A 773 23.91 1.41 7.61
CA ILE A 773 22.55 0.90 7.58
C ILE A 773 21.58 2.07 7.79
N ILE A 774 20.51 2.12 7.00
CA ILE A 774 19.37 3.00 7.23
C ILE A 774 18.24 2.20 7.89
N LEU A 775 17.85 2.62 9.09
CA LEU A 775 16.63 2.16 9.76
C LEU A 775 15.56 3.22 9.57
N ARG A 776 14.44 2.87 8.93
CA ARG A 776 13.28 3.76 8.85
C ARG A 776 12.19 3.31 9.81
N LEU A 777 11.75 4.25 10.62
CA LEU A 777 10.86 4.00 11.73
C LEU A 777 9.66 4.94 11.67
N PHE A 778 8.52 4.45 12.13
CA PHE A 778 7.24 5.16 12.07
C PHE A 778 6.49 5.03 13.40
N GLU A 779 6.10 6.16 14.00
CA GLU A 779 5.20 6.19 15.16
C GLU A 779 3.76 6.00 14.68
N SER A 780 3.14 4.86 15.00
CA SER A 780 1.92 4.44 14.32
C SER A 780 0.61 4.74 15.05
N THR A 781 0.66 5.42 16.20
CA THR A 781 -0.52 5.59 17.07
C THR A 781 -0.92 7.05 17.28
N GLY A 782 -0.22 8.01 16.70
CA GLY A 782 -0.52 9.42 16.84
C GLY A 782 -0.24 9.94 18.25
N VAL A 783 0.75 9.37 18.94
CA VAL A 783 1.13 9.78 20.30
C VAL A 783 2.63 10.04 20.41
N ARG A 784 2.99 11.07 21.17
CA ARG A 784 4.39 11.35 21.50
C ARG A 784 5.03 10.14 22.18
N THR A 785 6.15 9.70 21.64
CA THR A 785 6.75 8.43 22.03
C THR A 785 8.23 8.58 22.34
N LEU A 786 8.63 8.23 23.56
CA LEU A 786 10.04 7.99 23.90
C LEU A 786 10.34 6.52 23.61
N ALA A 787 11.17 6.27 22.61
CA ALA A 787 11.49 4.92 22.16
C ALA A 787 12.92 4.51 22.51
N LYS A 788 13.07 3.23 22.80
CA LYS A 788 14.34 2.52 22.93
C LYS A 788 14.45 1.53 21.77
N VAL A 789 15.36 1.81 20.84
CA VAL A 789 15.72 0.93 19.72
C VAL A 789 16.96 0.14 20.16
N ASN A 790 16.74 -1.11 20.54
CA ASN A 790 17.80 -2.01 20.95
C ASN A 790 18.27 -2.83 19.75
N LEU A 791 19.58 -2.84 19.50
CA LEU A 791 20.22 -3.53 18.39
C LEU A 791 21.29 -4.49 18.93
N PRO A 792 20.92 -5.57 19.65
CA PRO A 792 21.89 -6.48 20.27
C PRO A 792 22.93 -7.03 19.29
N VAL A 793 22.52 -7.25 18.05
CA VAL A 793 23.38 -7.85 17.02
C VAL A 793 24.57 -6.96 16.64
N TRP A 794 24.44 -5.65 16.84
CA TRP A 794 25.53 -4.67 16.64
C TRP A 794 26.03 -4.08 17.96
N ALA A 795 25.55 -4.59 19.10
CA ALA A 795 25.85 -4.08 20.45
C ALA A 795 25.58 -2.57 20.60
N MET A 796 24.42 -2.12 20.10
CA MET A 796 24.01 -0.71 20.14
C MET A 796 22.62 -0.54 20.78
N GLU A 797 22.41 0.61 21.43
CA GLU A 797 21.12 1.06 21.94
C GLU A 797 20.94 2.53 21.55
N ILE A 798 19.76 2.85 21.01
CA ILE A 798 19.41 4.22 20.62
C ILE A 798 18.16 4.62 21.41
N ARG A 799 18.22 5.81 22.02
CA ARG A 799 17.08 6.45 22.67
C ARG A 799 16.71 7.68 21.86
N THR A 800 15.46 7.75 21.45
CA THR A 800 14.98 8.81 20.58
C THR A 800 13.52 9.13 20.88
N PHE A 801 13.16 10.39 20.68
CA PHE A 801 11.82 10.93 20.93
C PHE A 801 11.09 11.14 19.61
N TRP A 802 9.79 10.86 19.58
CA TRP A 802 8.96 10.86 18.37
C TRP A 802 7.70 11.69 18.57
N GLN A 803 7.36 12.49 17.56
CA GLN A 803 6.06 13.15 17.47
C GLN A 803 4.98 12.16 16.95
N PRO A 804 3.68 12.49 17.15
CA PRO A 804 2.57 11.74 16.56
C PRO A 804 2.78 11.50 15.06
N PHE A 805 2.63 10.25 14.61
CA PHE A 805 2.75 9.89 13.18
C PHE A 805 4.08 10.24 12.51
N GLU A 806 5.13 10.50 13.30
CA GLU A 806 6.42 10.90 12.74
C GLU A 806 7.13 9.74 12.05
N ILE A 807 7.67 10.01 10.85
CA ILE A 807 8.60 9.13 10.13
C ILE A 807 10.01 9.69 10.32
N LYS A 808 10.96 8.86 10.73
CA LYS A 808 12.39 9.23 10.70
C LYS A 808 13.26 8.10 10.22
N SER A 809 14.40 8.49 9.68
CA SER A 809 15.46 7.58 9.27
C SER A 809 16.65 7.75 10.20
N ILE A 810 17.23 6.64 10.63
CA ILE A 810 18.46 6.60 11.41
C ILE A 810 19.54 5.93 10.57
N SER A 811 20.64 6.62 10.34
CA SER A 811 21.85 6.07 9.72
C SER A 811 22.76 5.49 10.79
N ILE A 812 23.21 4.26 10.60
CA ILE A 812 24.02 3.50 11.56
C ILE A 812 25.34 3.09 10.92
N ASN A 813 26.45 3.56 11.50
CA ASN A 813 27.77 3.05 11.20
C ASN A 813 28.14 1.96 12.22
N ILE A 814 28.06 0.70 11.79
CA ILE A 814 28.31 -0.46 12.67
C ILE A 814 29.75 -0.48 13.19
N GLN A 815 30.73 -0.15 12.34
CA GLN A 815 32.15 -0.22 12.69
C GLN A 815 32.51 0.78 13.80
N ARG A 816 31.99 2.00 13.70
CA ARG A 816 32.21 3.07 14.67
C ARG A 816 31.22 3.04 15.84
N LYS A 817 30.19 2.20 15.77
CA LYS A 817 29.05 2.17 16.71
C LYS A 817 28.41 3.55 16.89
N GLN A 818 28.30 4.29 15.80
CA GLN A 818 27.73 5.64 15.76
C GLN A 818 26.43 5.62 14.97
N TRP A 819 25.54 6.55 15.32
CA TRP A 819 24.30 6.77 14.59
C TRP A 819 24.03 8.27 14.46
N SER A 820 23.26 8.63 13.44
CA SER A 820 22.74 9.98 13.23
C SER A 820 21.35 9.91 12.63
N GLU A 821 20.52 10.93 12.87
CA GLU A 821 19.29 11.11 12.10
C GLU A 821 19.64 11.56 10.67
N VAL A 822 18.87 11.08 9.71
CA VAL A 822 18.95 11.48 8.30
C VAL A 822 17.56 11.70 7.75
N ASP A 823 17.46 12.49 6.68
CA ASP A 823 16.20 12.75 6.00
C ASP A 823 15.75 11.51 5.19
N LEU A 824 14.63 11.60 4.48
CA LEU A 824 14.15 10.45 3.69
C LEU A 824 15.05 10.17 2.47
N MET A 825 15.91 11.11 2.09
CA MET A 825 16.92 11.03 1.03
C MET A 825 18.31 10.62 1.56
N GLU A 826 18.40 10.22 2.83
CA GLU A 826 19.60 9.73 3.52
C GLU A 826 20.68 10.79 3.79
N LYS A 827 20.33 12.08 3.73
CA LYS A 827 21.24 13.19 4.04
C LYS A 827 21.14 13.57 5.53
N GLY A 828 22.27 13.98 6.13
CA GLY A 828 22.28 14.43 7.53
C GLY A 828 21.32 15.60 7.77
N THR A 829 20.49 15.48 8.81
CA THR A 829 19.46 16.45 9.22
C THR A 829 19.97 17.46 10.23
#